data_AF-A0A2G2KGK1-F1
#
_entry.id   AF-A0A2G2KGK1-F1
#
_cell.length_a   1.000
_cell.length_b   1.000
_cell.length_c   1.000
_cell.angle_alpha   90.00
_cell.angle_beta   90.00
_cell.angle_gamma   90.00
#
_symmetry.space_group_name_H-M   'P 1'
#
loop_
_entity.id
_entity.type
_entity.pdbx_description
1 polymer ?
#
loop_
_entity_poly.entity_id
_entity_poly.type
_entity_poly.pdbx_seq_one_letter_code
_entity_poly.pdbx_strand_id
1 'polypeptide(L)'
;MKNISPNNFFNYFKECYKIENKEFVVDNILTIKYKYKWFARKKEELLNNLLPIIPYDNKNIGNLVKDLTLYNLEKELYYGSFFILGKTTPSGLKKDNTICSPLVLFPAEIKKIDEDYFLSIDQSNFILNQSILSKLSYNSDKDKKTLFEALTSVFNNPILDAFKIKRLLDKHVLNLHTEELSFYPSLWSESKIKKQLKEITEVDTYKILPSAGTIYLTKSLSSLKVVTDLEEIAKQNTFNNALDELIHQTVDEFETKSSYLEHRLNKDQTDALVTAQKFTNSVIIGPPGTGKSYTISAIAIDAILNNKSVLIVSKTKQAVEVIRQMLLDDFKIKEYLIHTSGKRYKTSLKALVKRKLSNITKRQKAYHNDISYFDIELKNAEKKFSEIIEQELQLSTLNFNEDPSLKEKIHRLFLNNFNSLDDSIWDEIAKINNRNTSIQTELKKYVLATLSQLNKNNTYEYRRELSAYYEALICTNFSEFQEIIDTIEFDKILKIFPLWLANLSELNTVLPLQKELFDLVIIDEATQCDIATALPAIYRAKKVLVAGDPNQLKHYSFVSRSAQQELLEKFKLPNTPLFNYRDKSVLDLFLSRLTNQNQVNFLREHYRSTPSLIEFNNQEFYDSQLEIIKSTPEYTNENQIEIEILEGRRDKKGINSIEAKRILSKIKELIKTYKTYDDVPTIGIIAPFSSQVKYINSLISDQIPYESIKQFKIVCGTPYTFQGSEREIILISFTVCRDTHHSAYTHLNKAEVLNVGTTRAKSFQYIYTSVDKKDLNKDSLFFKYLNFIENYQYETKNSLAEKDDFQDEIVEVLKKLNIEYVNLSYPLAGSILDIFFIHKEQKYFIDLIGYPGAHYDAFSIERYKTFSRIGIKTFPLHYSYWTKNKLKVQNKLKRLIINTVQ
;
A
#
# COMPACT_ATOMS: atom_id res chain seq x y z
N MET A 1 16.91 5.68 -26.19
CA MET A 1 16.88 6.49 -24.94
C MET A 1 18.29 6.78 -24.37
N LYS A 2 19.37 6.76 -25.16
CA LYS A 2 20.75 6.78 -24.62
C LYS A 2 21.27 8.12 -24.05
N ASN A 3 20.48 9.21 -24.06
CA ASN A 3 20.92 10.54 -23.60
C ASN A 3 19.88 11.25 -22.71
N ILE A 4 19.36 10.59 -21.67
CA ILE A 4 18.54 11.29 -20.66
C ILE A 4 19.50 11.90 -19.63
N SER A 5 19.54 13.23 -19.54
CA SER A 5 20.32 13.93 -18.52
C SER A 5 19.69 13.70 -17.14
N PRO A 6 20.46 13.27 -16.11
CA PRO A 6 19.97 13.16 -14.74
C PRO A 6 19.37 14.47 -14.23
N ASN A 7 20.04 15.60 -14.47
CA ASN A 7 19.53 16.91 -14.08
C ASN A 7 18.12 17.20 -14.65
N ASN A 8 17.91 16.95 -15.95
CA ASN A 8 16.60 17.14 -16.58
C ASN A 8 15.56 16.16 -16.05
N PHE A 9 15.94 14.90 -15.83
CA PHE A 9 15.06 13.86 -15.28
C PHE A 9 14.51 14.27 -13.91
N PHE A 10 15.38 14.63 -12.96
CA PHE A 10 14.94 15.01 -11.60
C PHE A 10 14.18 16.34 -11.58
N ASN A 11 14.61 17.34 -12.37
CA ASN A 11 13.90 18.62 -12.45
C ASN A 11 12.50 18.47 -13.07
N TYR A 12 12.30 17.56 -14.02
CA TYR A 12 10.97 17.26 -14.56
C TYR A 12 10.01 16.76 -13.47
N PHE A 13 10.39 15.71 -12.74
CA PHE A 13 9.55 15.15 -11.69
C PHE A 13 9.33 16.13 -10.54
N LYS A 14 10.32 16.96 -10.23
CA LYS A 14 10.19 18.05 -9.28
C LYS A 14 9.11 19.04 -9.69
N GLU A 15 9.10 19.51 -10.93
CA GLU A 15 8.12 20.48 -11.39
C GLU A 15 6.71 19.86 -11.51
N CYS A 16 6.59 18.60 -11.91
CA CYS A 16 5.34 17.84 -11.84
C CYS A 16 4.79 17.78 -10.41
N TYR A 17 5.65 17.43 -9.45
CA TYR A 17 5.29 17.35 -8.03
C TYR A 17 4.92 18.71 -7.45
N LYS A 18 5.63 19.79 -7.83
CA LYS A 18 5.26 21.16 -7.48
C LYS A 18 3.85 21.47 -7.98
N ILE A 19 3.53 21.20 -9.25
CA ILE A 19 2.19 21.46 -9.81
C ILE A 19 1.11 20.70 -9.04
N GLU A 20 1.33 19.42 -8.76
CA GLU A 20 0.38 18.60 -8.03
C GLU A 20 0.17 19.10 -6.59
N ASN A 21 1.25 19.49 -5.93
CA ASN A 21 1.26 19.96 -4.54
C ASN A 21 1.32 21.49 -4.45
N LYS A 22 0.76 22.21 -5.44
CA LYS A 22 0.45 23.65 -5.35
C LYS A 22 -0.65 23.85 -4.29
N GLU A 23 -0.35 23.51 -3.04
CA GLU A 23 -1.23 23.52 -1.88
C GLU A 23 -1.31 24.92 -1.24
N PHE A 24 -1.77 25.91 -2.01
CA PHE A 24 -2.22 27.18 -1.44
C PHE A 24 -3.69 27.42 -1.78
N VAL A 25 -4.57 26.68 -1.13
CA VAL A 25 -6.03 26.89 -1.23
C VAL A 25 -6.46 27.94 -0.20
N VAL A 26 -6.49 29.21 -0.61
CA VAL A 26 -7.10 30.28 0.18
C VAL A 26 -8.55 30.45 -0.27
N ASP A 27 -9.47 29.67 0.30
CA ASP A 27 -10.90 29.75 -0.05
C ASP A 27 -11.61 30.99 0.54
N ASN A 28 -11.36 31.28 1.82
CA ASN A 28 -12.01 32.37 2.55
C ASN A 28 -11.10 32.95 3.63
N ILE A 29 -10.38 34.03 3.31
CA ILE A 29 -9.49 34.72 4.24
C ILE A 29 -10.21 35.25 5.49
N LEU A 30 -11.53 35.51 5.42
CA LEU A 30 -12.29 36.10 6.52
C LEU A 30 -12.52 35.12 7.68
N THR A 31 -12.28 33.82 7.47
CA THR A 31 -12.36 32.81 8.53
C THR A 31 -11.35 33.04 9.65
N ILE A 32 -11.60 32.43 10.81
CA ILE A 32 -10.70 32.47 11.98
C ILE A 32 -9.41 31.67 11.71
N LYS A 33 -9.41 30.78 10.71
CA LYS A 33 -8.26 29.96 10.30
C LYS A 33 -7.02 30.78 9.94
N TYR A 34 -7.21 31.91 9.26
CA TYR A 34 -6.10 32.76 8.80
C TYR A 34 -5.71 33.75 9.89
N LYS A 35 -4.72 33.34 10.70
CA LYS A 35 -4.08 34.18 11.70
C LYS A 35 -3.34 35.34 11.02
N TYR A 36 -3.30 36.49 11.68
CA TYR A 36 -2.60 37.69 11.21
C TYR A 36 -3.02 38.23 9.84
N LYS A 37 -4.22 37.90 9.35
CA LYS A 37 -4.75 38.52 8.14
C LYS A 37 -4.79 40.05 8.26
N TRP A 38 -4.48 40.72 7.18
CA TRP A 38 -4.49 42.17 7.08
C TRP A 38 -4.96 42.57 5.68
N PHE A 39 -5.67 43.69 5.58
CA PHE A 39 -6.12 44.25 4.30
C PHE A 39 -5.52 45.64 4.13
N ALA A 40 -4.96 45.89 2.96
CA ALA A 40 -4.46 47.19 2.58
C ALA A 40 -5.60 48.22 2.53
N ARG A 41 -5.28 49.49 2.82
CA ARG A 41 -6.27 50.59 2.87
C ARG A 41 -5.99 51.60 1.78
N LYS A 42 -7.05 52.27 1.32
CA LYS A 42 -7.04 53.40 0.36
C LYS A 42 -6.66 53.01 -1.07
N LYS A 43 -5.38 52.70 -1.36
CA LYS A 43 -4.87 52.54 -2.73
C LYS A 43 -3.84 51.41 -2.83
N GLU A 44 -3.78 50.76 -3.98
CA GLU A 44 -2.77 49.75 -4.32
C GLU A 44 -1.47 50.41 -4.78
N GLU A 45 -0.42 50.24 -3.98
CA GLU A 45 0.88 50.90 -4.18
C GLU A 45 2.02 49.88 -4.42
N LEU A 46 1.85 48.63 -3.98
CA LEU A 46 2.87 47.59 -4.08
C LEU A 46 2.89 46.92 -5.47
N LEU A 47 1.72 46.59 -6.03
CA LEU A 47 1.64 45.89 -7.32
C LEU A 47 1.90 46.78 -8.53
N ASN A 48 1.75 48.10 -8.38
CA ASN A 48 1.98 49.05 -9.47
C ASN A 48 3.40 49.65 -9.43
N ASN A 49 4.29 49.15 -8.57
CA ASN A 49 5.63 49.69 -8.33
C ASN A 49 5.65 51.20 -8.04
N LEU A 50 4.57 51.75 -7.48
CA LEU A 50 4.51 53.15 -7.05
C LEU A 50 5.37 53.36 -5.81
N LEU A 51 5.39 52.36 -4.91
CA LEU A 51 6.28 52.29 -3.75
C LEU A 51 6.78 50.84 -3.58
N PRO A 52 8.10 50.58 -3.49
CA PRO A 52 8.65 49.23 -3.33
C PRO A 52 8.40 48.63 -1.95
N ILE A 53 8.06 49.47 -0.97
CA ILE A 53 7.69 49.12 0.39
C ILE A 53 6.54 50.03 0.85
N ILE A 54 5.58 49.49 1.61
CA ILE A 54 4.48 50.27 2.19
C ILE A 54 4.42 50.09 3.71
N PRO A 55 3.90 51.07 4.48
CA PRO A 55 3.67 50.89 5.92
C PRO A 55 2.74 49.69 6.20
N TYR A 56 3.10 48.87 7.19
CA TYR A 56 2.37 47.64 7.53
C TYR A 56 1.80 47.69 8.95
N ASP A 57 0.55 48.16 9.08
CA ASP A 57 -0.14 48.39 10.35
C ASP A 57 -0.92 47.16 10.88
N ASN A 58 -0.33 45.97 10.81
CA ASN A 58 -0.97 44.77 11.36
C ASN A 58 -1.06 44.83 12.89
N LYS A 59 -2.27 44.73 13.45
CA LYS A 59 -2.52 44.78 14.90
C LYS A 59 -1.72 43.76 15.72
N ASN A 60 -1.29 42.66 15.09
CA ASN A 60 -0.55 41.58 15.72
C ASN A 60 0.88 41.45 15.18
N ILE A 61 1.45 42.54 14.65
CA ILE A 61 2.74 42.49 13.92
C ILE A 61 3.89 41.90 14.72
N GLY A 62 3.99 42.19 16.02
CA GLY A 62 5.04 41.62 16.87
C GLY A 62 4.97 40.08 16.94
N ASN A 63 3.76 39.52 17.05
CA ASN A 63 3.55 38.07 17.03
C ASN A 63 3.75 37.48 15.64
N LEU A 64 3.35 38.20 14.58
CA LEU A 64 3.54 37.76 13.20
C LEU A 64 5.03 37.70 12.83
N VAL A 65 5.81 38.73 13.14
CA VAL A 65 7.27 38.76 12.88
C VAL A 65 7.96 37.66 13.70
N LYS A 66 7.57 37.48 14.96
CA LYS A 66 8.05 36.37 15.80
C LYS A 66 7.73 35.01 15.17
N ASP A 67 6.50 34.79 14.72
CA ASP A 67 6.09 33.53 14.07
C ASP A 67 6.78 33.32 12.72
N LEU A 68 6.96 34.36 11.90
CA LEU A 68 7.70 34.28 10.63
C LEU A 68 9.17 33.95 10.86
N THR A 69 9.76 34.44 11.95
CA THR A 69 11.14 34.12 12.31
C THR A 69 11.26 32.69 12.81
N LEU A 70 10.36 32.25 13.70
CA LEU A 70 10.39 30.91 14.32
C LEU A 70 10.02 29.79 13.34
N TYR A 71 9.20 30.09 12.31
CA TYR A 71 8.67 29.10 11.38
C TYR A 71 8.99 29.42 9.91
N ASN A 72 10.07 30.16 9.62
CA ASN A 72 10.46 30.58 8.26
C ASN A 72 10.56 29.44 7.21
N LEU A 73 10.90 28.23 7.67
CA LEU A 73 10.94 27.02 6.84
C LEU A 73 9.56 26.41 6.59
N GLU A 74 8.61 26.64 7.48
CA GLU A 74 7.29 25.98 7.48
C GLU A 74 6.16 26.90 7.06
N LYS A 75 6.36 28.22 7.13
CA LYS A 75 5.32 29.22 6.95
C LYS A 75 5.89 30.42 6.21
N GLU A 76 5.01 31.08 5.48
CA GLU A 76 5.34 32.24 4.66
C GLU A 76 4.20 33.24 4.70
N LEU A 77 4.56 34.50 4.56
CA LEU A 77 3.60 35.56 4.36
C LEU A 77 3.41 35.76 2.86
N TYR A 78 2.15 35.79 2.43
CA TYR A 78 1.79 36.12 1.06
C TYR A 78 0.98 37.41 1.05
N TYR A 79 1.13 38.22 0.01
CA TYR A 79 0.26 39.32 -0.35
C TYR A 79 -0.70 38.87 -1.44
N GLY A 80 -1.97 38.72 -1.10
CA GLY A 80 -3.04 38.39 -2.03
C GLY A 80 -3.68 39.63 -2.62
N SER A 81 -4.06 39.57 -3.90
CA SER A 81 -4.77 40.67 -4.58
C SER A 81 -5.91 40.18 -5.49
N PHE A 82 -6.79 41.10 -5.86
CA PHE A 82 -8.03 40.88 -6.62
C PHE A 82 -8.92 39.82 -5.99
N PHE A 83 -9.56 40.17 -4.87
CA PHE A 83 -10.38 39.21 -4.12
C PHE A 83 -11.69 38.91 -4.83
N ILE A 84 -12.00 37.64 -4.96
CA ILE A 84 -13.27 37.14 -5.45
C ILE A 84 -14.15 36.81 -4.23
N LEU A 85 -15.36 37.36 -4.24
CA LEU A 85 -16.42 37.12 -3.27
C LEU A 85 -17.53 36.28 -3.88
N GLY A 86 -18.18 35.46 -3.06
CA GLY A 86 -19.40 34.77 -3.46
C GLY A 86 -19.85 33.76 -2.42
N LYS A 87 -20.82 32.94 -2.79
CA LYS A 87 -21.26 31.79 -2.02
C LYS A 87 -21.26 30.55 -2.90
N THR A 88 -20.79 29.43 -2.40
CA THR A 88 -20.81 28.16 -3.14
C THR A 88 -21.94 27.27 -2.70
N THR A 89 -22.35 26.36 -3.58
CA THR A 89 -23.17 25.23 -3.14
C THR A 89 -22.42 24.46 -2.05
N PRO A 90 -23.07 24.13 -0.90
CA PRO A 90 -22.41 23.42 0.19
C PRO A 90 -21.98 22.01 -0.24
N SER A 91 -20.69 21.80 -0.52
CA SER A 91 -20.11 20.48 -0.77
C SER A 91 -19.50 19.91 0.51
N GLY A 92 -20.24 19.06 1.23
CA GLY A 92 -19.75 18.35 2.41
C GLY A 92 -19.89 19.10 3.75
N LEU A 93 -18.95 18.87 4.68
CA LEU A 93 -18.99 19.31 6.10
C LEU A 93 -18.55 20.77 6.34
N LYS A 94 -18.26 21.56 5.30
CA LYS A 94 -17.90 22.98 5.49
C LYS A 94 -19.17 23.77 5.82
N LYS A 95 -19.30 24.21 7.08
CA LYS A 95 -20.36 25.13 7.54
C LYS A 95 -20.28 26.50 6.86
N ASP A 96 -19.09 26.88 6.40
CA ASP A 96 -18.87 28.15 5.72
C ASP A 96 -18.93 27.94 4.20
N ASN A 97 -20.01 28.42 3.59
CA ASN A 97 -20.22 28.44 2.16
C ASN A 97 -19.79 29.76 1.51
N THR A 98 -19.20 30.67 2.29
CA THR A 98 -18.75 31.97 1.78
C THR A 98 -17.35 31.89 1.21
N ILE A 99 -17.12 32.65 0.15
CA ILE A 99 -15.83 32.81 -0.51
C ILE A 99 -15.34 34.23 -0.33
N CYS A 100 -14.07 34.34 0.06
CA CYS A 100 -13.30 35.58 0.02
C CYS A 100 -11.86 35.18 -0.27
N SER A 101 -11.56 35.06 -1.55
CA SER A 101 -10.38 34.38 -2.07
C SER A 101 -9.58 35.31 -2.96
N PRO A 102 -8.27 35.51 -2.75
CA PRO A 102 -7.46 36.29 -3.67
C PRO A 102 -7.31 35.53 -5.00
N LEU A 103 -7.33 36.24 -6.13
CA LEU A 103 -7.04 35.65 -7.44
C LEU A 103 -5.56 35.28 -7.58
N VAL A 104 -4.68 36.10 -7.01
CA VAL A 104 -3.22 35.97 -7.09
C VAL A 104 -2.58 36.20 -5.72
N LEU A 105 -1.47 35.52 -5.45
CA LEU A 105 -0.69 35.59 -4.22
C LEU A 105 0.78 35.85 -4.56
N PHE A 106 1.43 36.77 -3.86
CA PHE A 106 2.84 37.11 -4.01
C PHE A 106 3.56 36.86 -2.68
N PRO A 107 4.74 36.21 -2.64
CA PRO A 107 5.54 36.15 -1.42
C PRO A 107 5.79 37.56 -0.88
N ALA A 108 5.69 37.72 0.43
CA ALA A 108 5.79 39.02 1.08
C ALA A 108 6.76 38.99 2.26
N GLU A 109 7.51 40.07 2.41
CA GLU A 109 8.50 40.26 3.47
C GLU A 109 8.15 41.46 4.32
N ILE A 110 8.36 41.34 5.63
CA ILE A 110 8.23 42.45 6.57
C ILE A 110 9.63 42.99 6.88
N LYS A 111 9.86 44.26 6.61
CA LYS A 111 11.11 44.97 6.91
C LYS A 111 10.86 45.97 8.04
N LYS A 112 11.78 46.06 9.00
CA LYS A 112 11.73 47.07 10.06
C LYS A 112 12.70 48.20 9.70
N ILE A 113 12.20 49.42 9.59
CA ILE A 113 12.96 50.63 9.24
C ILE A 113 12.53 51.73 10.21
N ASP A 114 13.48 52.36 10.91
CA ASP A 114 13.25 53.47 11.85
C ASP A 114 12.10 53.21 12.85
N GLU A 115 12.13 52.03 13.48
CA GLU A 115 11.15 51.51 14.44
C GLU A 115 9.79 51.06 13.87
N ASP A 116 9.44 51.49 12.65
CA ASP A 116 8.22 51.10 11.96
C ASP A 116 8.41 49.84 11.09
N TYR A 117 7.29 49.15 10.82
CA TYR A 117 7.28 47.97 9.95
C TYR A 117 6.71 48.30 8.58
N PHE A 118 7.37 47.78 7.56
CA PHE A 118 7.03 47.94 6.16
C PHE A 118 6.87 46.58 5.49
N LEU A 119 6.02 46.51 4.49
CA LEU A 119 5.77 45.31 3.68
C LEU A 119 6.38 45.50 2.29
N SER A 120 7.14 44.51 1.82
CA SER A 120 7.54 44.35 0.41
C SER A 120 7.00 43.04 -0.15
N ILE A 121 6.91 42.94 -1.48
CA ILE A 121 6.47 41.72 -2.18
C ILE A 121 7.48 41.31 -3.25
N ASP A 122 7.58 40.01 -3.48
CA ASP A 122 8.29 39.45 -4.62
C ASP A 122 7.31 39.26 -5.78
N GLN A 123 7.34 40.19 -6.74
CA GLN A 123 6.49 40.14 -7.94
C GLN A 123 6.90 39.04 -8.92
N SER A 124 8.14 38.55 -8.86
CA SER A 124 8.65 37.55 -9.80
C SER A 124 8.14 36.13 -9.52
N ASN A 125 7.73 35.87 -8.27
CA ASN A 125 7.34 34.54 -7.80
C ASN A 125 5.86 34.47 -7.38
N PHE A 126 4.96 34.97 -8.23
CA PHE A 126 3.53 34.95 -7.93
C PHE A 126 2.88 33.59 -8.17
N ILE A 127 1.74 33.39 -7.50
CA ILE A 127 0.93 32.19 -7.55
C ILE A 127 -0.52 32.57 -7.88
N LEU A 128 -1.06 32.03 -8.97
CA LEU A 128 -2.49 32.10 -9.24
C LEU A 128 -3.23 31.12 -8.33
N ASN A 129 -4.27 31.59 -7.65
CA ASN A 129 -5.07 30.78 -6.75
C ASN A 129 -6.00 29.85 -7.55
N GLN A 130 -5.52 28.65 -7.85
CA GLN A 130 -6.24 27.69 -8.67
C GLN A 130 -7.57 27.25 -8.04
N SER A 131 -7.68 27.29 -6.71
CA SER A 131 -8.90 26.87 -6.02
C SER A 131 -10.10 27.77 -6.29
N ILE A 132 -9.87 29.08 -6.50
CA ILE A 132 -10.97 29.96 -6.89
C ILE A 132 -11.24 29.87 -8.39
N LEU A 133 -10.18 29.78 -9.20
CA LEU A 133 -10.31 29.57 -10.64
C LEU A 133 -11.06 28.27 -10.97
N SER A 134 -10.93 27.21 -10.18
CA SER A 134 -11.68 25.97 -10.40
C SER A 134 -13.17 26.06 -10.11
N LYS A 135 -13.62 27.08 -9.36
CA LYS A 135 -15.04 27.28 -8.98
C LYS A 135 -15.79 28.22 -9.92
N LEU A 136 -15.06 28.91 -10.79
CA LEU A 136 -15.63 29.74 -11.84
C LEU A 136 -16.13 28.84 -13.00
N SER A 137 -17.16 29.31 -13.69
CA SER A 137 -17.76 28.67 -14.86
C SER A 137 -17.17 29.27 -16.13
N TYR A 138 -16.85 28.41 -17.09
CA TYR A 138 -16.18 28.77 -18.34
C TYR A 138 -16.99 28.31 -19.54
N ASN A 139 -16.82 28.99 -20.68
CA ASN A 139 -17.42 28.58 -21.96
C ASN A 139 -16.90 27.22 -22.44
N SER A 140 -15.64 26.92 -22.18
CA SER A 140 -14.99 25.64 -22.51
C SER A 140 -13.76 25.40 -21.64
N ASP A 141 -13.28 24.16 -21.55
CA ASP A 141 -11.99 23.85 -20.90
C ASP A 141 -10.81 24.55 -21.59
N LYS A 142 -10.92 24.83 -22.91
CA LYS A 142 -9.93 25.61 -23.66
C LYS A 142 -9.89 27.06 -23.20
N ASP A 143 -11.04 27.66 -22.89
CA ASP A 143 -11.13 29.02 -22.35
C ASP A 143 -10.53 29.14 -20.96
N LYS A 144 -10.75 28.13 -20.10
CA LYS A 144 -10.10 28.06 -18.78
C LYS A 144 -8.57 28.05 -18.90
N LYS A 145 -8.03 27.25 -19.84
CA LYS A 145 -6.58 27.20 -20.08
C LYS A 145 -6.05 28.53 -20.63
N THR A 146 -6.75 29.08 -21.62
CA THR A 146 -6.40 30.37 -22.25
C THR A 146 -6.41 31.50 -21.24
N LEU A 147 -7.40 31.54 -20.34
CA LEU A 147 -7.47 32.51 -19.26
C LEU A 147 -6.29 32.37 -18.30
N PHE A 148 -5.94 31.15 -17.92
CA PHE A 148 -4.81 30.92 -17.00
C PHE A 148 -3.49 31.40 -17.61
N GLU A 149 -3.22 31.08 -18.87
CA GLU A 149 -2.04 31.54 -19.62
C GLU A 149 -2.03 33.07 -19.74
N ALA A 150 -3.17 33.67 -20.08
CA ALA A 150 -3.29 35.12 -20.22
C ALA A 150 -3.13 35.86 -18.88
N LEU A 151 -3.72 35.38 -17.80
CA LEU A 151 -3.53 35.95 -16.45
C LEU A 151 -2.07 35.83 -16.02
N THR A 152 -1.42 34.69 -16.28
CA THR A 152 0.01 34.50 -15.98
C THR A 152 0.86 35.53 -16.74
N SER A 153 0.56 35.79 -18.02
CA SER A 153 1.24 36.84 -18.78
C SER A 153 0.99 38.25 -18.23
N VAL A 154 -0.21 38.53 -17.69
CA VAL A 154 -0.54 39.85 -17.12
C VAL A 154 0.19 40.09 -15.81
N PHE A 155 0.23 39.11 -14.91
CA PHE A 155 0.89 39.24 -13.61
C PHE A 155 2.42 39.18 -13.68
N ASN A 156 2.99 38.66 -14.77
CA ASN A 156 4.42 38.77 -15.07
C ASN A 156 4.84 40.20 -15.48
N ASN A 157 3.90 41.10 -15.77
CA ASN A 157 4.21 42.46 -16.17
C ASN A 157 4.35 43.37 -14.94
N PRO A 158 5.44 44.15 -14.81
CA PRO A 158 5.67 45.03 -13.65
C PRO A 158 4.66 46.18 -13.50
N ILE A 159 3.87 46.49 -14.53
CA ILE A 159 2.79 47.47 -14.46
C ILE A 159 1.47 46.74 -14.66
N LEU A 160 0.65 46.75 -13.61
CA LEU A 160 -0.57 45.97 -13.60
C LEU A 160 -1.74 46.74 -14.19
N ASP A 161 -2.37 46.18 -15.22
CA ASP A 161 -3.53 46.75 -15.89
C ASP A 161 -4.80 45.99 -15.49
N ALA A 162 -5.53 46.53 -14.51
CA ALA A 162 -6.79 45.96 -14.06
C ALA A 162 -7.87 45.91 -15.17
N PHE A 163 -7.77 46.77 -16.19
CA PHE A 163 -8.68 46.73 -17.34
C PHE A 163 -8.40 45.51 -18.24
N LYS A 164 -7.13 45.11 -18.39
CA LYS A 164 -6.79 43.83 -19.05
C LYS A 164 -7.32 42.63 -18.28
N ILE A 165 -7.17 42.63 -16.95
CA ILE A 165 -7.71 41.56 -16.10
C ILE A 165 -9.23 41.48 -16.26
N LYS A 166 -9.92 42.62 -16.16
CA LYS A 166 -11.36 42.74 -16.38
C LYS A 166 -11.77 42.15 -17.73
N ARG A 167 -11.14 42.58 -18.83
CA ARG A 167 -11.45 42.12 -20.19
C ARG A 167 -11.22 40.61 -20.36
N LEU A 168 -10.17 40.06 -19.75
CA LEU A 168 -9.88 38.62 -19.79
C LEU A 168 -10.95 37.83 -19.04
N LEU A 169 -11.34 38.29 -17.85
CA LEU A 169 -12.38 37.65 -17.05
C LEU A 169 -13.74 37.72 -17.73
N ASP A 170 -14.16 38.89 -18.24
CA ASP A 170 -15.41 39.08 -18.97
C ASP A 170 -15.51 38.18 -20.22
N LYS A 171 -14.37 37.90 -20.87
CA LYS A 171 -14.31 37.07 -22.07
C LYS A 171 -14.44 35.56 -21.78
N HIS A 172 -13.83 35.09 -20.68
CA HIS A 172 -13.65 33.66 -20.45
C HIS A 172 -14.46 33.10 -19.27
N VAL A 173 -14.97 33.95 -18.38
CA VAL A 173 -15.71 33.53 -17.17
C VAL A 173 -17.18 33.97 -17.26
N LEU A 174 -18.08 33.02 -17.02
CA LEU A 174 -19.52 33.21 -17.16
C LEU A 174 -20.21 33.74 -15.90
N ASN A 175 -19.72 33.35 -14.72
CA ASN A 175 -20.38 33.59 -13.43
C ASN A 175 -19.58 34.55 -12.53
N LEU A 176 -18.90 35.54 -13.13
CA LEU A 176 -18.08 36.51 -12.40
C LEU A 176 -18.40 37.95 -12.82
N HIS A 177 -18.90 38.73 -11.86
CA HIS A 177 -19.11 40.17 -11.98
C HIS A 177 -17.80 40.93 -11.77
N THR A 178 -17.42 41.76 -12.74
CA THR A 178 -16.11 42.44 -12.79
C THR A 178 -16.19 43.96 -12.72
N GLU A 179 -17.39 44.54 -12.56
CA GLU A 179 -17.62 45.98 -12.68
C GLU A 179 -16.79 46.78 -11.67
N GLU A 180 -16.59 46.22 -10.48
CA GLU A 180 -15.85 46.85 -9.38
C GLU A 180 -14.36 47.00 -9.65
N LEU A 181 -13.79 46.23 -10.59
CA LEU A 181 -12.39 46.40 -10.99
C LEU A 181 -12.12 47.79 -11.57
N SER A 182 -13.16 48.48 -12.05
CA SER A 182 -13.06 49.86 -12.54
C SER A 182 -12.64 50.85 -11.45
N PHE A 183 -12.80 50.50 -10.16
CA PHE A 183 -12.35 51.33 -9.04
C PHE A 183 -10.86 51.14 -8.71
N TYR A 184 -10.19 50.15 -9.30
CA TYR A 184 -8.74 49.97 -9.15
C TYR A 184 -7.98 51.19 -9.70
N PRO A 185 -6.95 51.72 -9.01
CA PRO A 185 -6.19 51.15 -7.89
C PRO A 185 -6.77 51.43 -6.50
N SER A 186 -7.98 51.99 -6.37
CA SER A 186 -8.59 52.23 -5.06
C SER A 186 -9.06 50.91 -4.43
N LEU A 187 -8.53 50.58 -3.25
CA LEU A 187 -8.79 49.31 -2.59
C LEU A 187 -9.97 49.38 -1.62
N TRP A 188 -10.79 48.33 -1.62
CA TRP A 188 -11.88 48.18 -0.68
C TRP A 188 -11.38 47.73 0.70
N SER A 189 -11.97 48.31 1.75
CA SER A 189 -11.67 47.94 3.14
C SER A 189 -12.31 46.62 3.53
N GLU A 190 -11.75 45.96 4.56
CA GLU A 190 -12.34 44.75 5.16
C GLU A 190 -13.81 44.93 5.56
N SER A 191 -14.18 46.11 6.09
CA SER A 191 -15.56 46.42 6.49
C SER A 191 -16.52 46.42 5.29
N LYS A 192 -16.08 47.00 4.16
CA LYS A 192 -16.85 47.04 2.91
C LYS A 192 -16.99 45.64 2.30
N ILE A 193 -15.91 44.86 2.29
CA ILE A 193 -15.90 43.46 1.84
C ILE A 193 -16.91 42.62 2.64
N LYS A 194 -16.88 42.71 3.98
CA LYS A 194 -17.81 41.97 4.85
C LYS A 194 -19.27 42.39 4.65
N LYS A 195 -19.53 43.68 4.43
CA LYS A 195 -20.88 44.16 4.14
C LYS A 195 -21.39 43.57 2.82
N GLN A 196 -20.60 43.66 1.76
CA GLN A 196 -20.94 43.12 0.44
C GLN A 196 -21.18 41.61 0.48
N LEU A 197 -20.35 40.86 1.20
CA LEU A 197 -20.47 39.40 1.30
C LEU A 197 -21.78 38.96 1.98
N LYS A 198 -22.34 39.78 2.88
CA LYS A 198 -23.65 39.53 3.49
C LYS A 198 -24.79 39.75 2.50
N GLU A 199 -24.66 40.72 1.61
CA GLU A 199 -25.66 41.10 0.61
C GLU A 199 -25.74 40.11 -0.57
N ILE A 200 -24.67 39.36 -0.85
CA ILE A 200 -24.68 38.31 -1.88
C ILE A 200 -25.60 37.17 -1.44
N THR A 201 -26.71 36.96 -2.13
CA THR A 201 -27.68 35.88 -1.88
C THR A 201 -27.58 34.75 -2.90
N GLU A 202 -27.15 35.06 -4.12
CA GLU A 202 -26.96 34.10 -5.20
C GLU A 202 -25.80 33.14 -4.92
N VAL A 203 -26.00 31.88 -5.29
CA VAL A 203 -25.04 30.79 -5.12
C VAL A 203 -24.39 30.49 -6.46
N ASP A 204 -23.08 30.24 -6.44
CA ASP A 204 -22.23 29.99 -7.61
C ASP A 204 -22.17 31.17 -8.60
N THR A 205 -22.58 32.36 -8.16
CA THR A 205 -22.29 33.66 -8.78
C THR A 205 -21.24 34.39 -7.93
N TYR A 206 -20.21 34.93 -8.58
CA TYR A 206 -19.08 35.56 -7.92
C TYR A 206 -18.90 37.01 -8.33
N LYS A 207 -18.15 37.77 -7.52
CA LYS A 207 -17.80 39.16 -7.78
C LYS A 207 -16.33 39.39 -7.47
N ILE A 208 -15.56 39.94 -8.41
CA ILE A 208 -14.16 40.29 -8.19
C ILE A 208 -14.04 41.75 -7.75
N LEU A 209 -13.24 41.98 -6.71
CA LEU A 209 -13.08 43.28 -6.05
C LEU A 209 -11.64 43.76 -6.10
N PRO A 210 -11.40 45.08 -6.23
CA PRO A 210 -10.09 45.67 -6.01
C PRO A 210 -9.82 45.66 -4.50
N SER A 211 -9.16 44.61 -4.04
CA SER A 211 -8.79 44.42 -2.64
C SER A 211 -7.45 43.72 -2.60
N ALA A 212 -6.65 44.03 -1.59
CA ALA A 212 -5.37 43.40 -1.38
C ALA A 212 -5.09 43.23 0.12
N GLY A 213 -4.27 42.26 0.48
CA GLY A 213 -4.03 41.95 1.88
C GLY A 213 -3.05 40.82 2.10
N THR A 214 -2.52 40.70 3.31
CA THR A 214 -1.56 39.66 3.65
C THR A 214 -2.21 38.43 4.27
N ILE A 215 -1.70 37.26 3.93
CA ILE A 215 -2.15 35.94 4.39
C ILE A 215 -0.94 35.16 4.87
N TYR A 216 -0.97 34.72 6.12
CA TYR A 216 0.06 33.85 6.69
C TYR A 216 -0.31 32.39 6.45
N LEU A 217 0.48 31.70 5.62
CA LEU A 217 0.21 30.32 5.19
C LEU A 217 1.32 29.37 5.65
N THR A 218 0.94 28.14 5.99
CA THR A 218 1.90 27.05 6.09
C THR A 218 2.33 26.67 4.69
N LYS A 219 3.64 26.73 4.43
CA LYS A 219 4.25 25.97 3.35
C LYS A 219 3.94 24.50 3.66
N SER A 220 3.47 23.72 2.68
CA SER A 220 3.26 22.30 2.91
C SER A 220 4.62 21.66 3.17
N LEU A 221 4.96 21.47 4.46
CA LEU A 221 6.26 21.00 4.93
C LEU A 221 6.71 19.71 4.25
N SER A 222 5.77 18.80 3.97
CA SER A 222 6.02 17.54 3.25
C SER A 222 6.40 17.77 1.79
N SER A 223 5.73 18.73 1.11
CA SER A 223 5.99 19.00 -0.30
C SER A 223 7.35 19.67 -0.51
N LEU A 224 7.72 20.63 0.34
CA LEU A 224 9.02 21.30 0.26
C LEU A 224 10.17 20.31 0.41
N LYS A 225 10.04 19.38 1.34
CA LYS A 225 11.07 18.37 1.64
C LYS A 225 11.42 17.53 0.41
N VAL A 226 10.40 16.99 -0.26
CA VAL A 226 10.59 16.20 -1.47
C VAL A 226 11.16 17.06 -2.61
N VAL A 227 10.69 18.32 -2.73
CA VAL A 227 11.24 19.26 -3.72
C VAL A 227 12.72 19.54 -3.45
N THR A 228 13.12 19.80 -2.21
CA THR A 228 14.50 20.04 -1.82
C THR A 228 15.39 18.84 -2.15
N ASP A 229 14.97 17.62 -1.76
CA ASP A 229 15.72 16.40 -2.08
C ASP A 229 15.89 16.26 -3.61
N LEU A 230 14.82 16.47 -4.40
CA LEU A 230 14.90 16.39 -5.86
C LEU A 230 15.80 17.48 -6.47
N GLU A 231 15.83 18.68 -5.89
CA GLU A 231 16.73 19.76 -6.32
C GLU A 231 18.20 19.42 -6.05
N GLU A 232 18.49 18.85 -4.89
CA GLU A 232 19.83 18.41 -4.53
C GLU A 232 20.30 17.24 -5.39
N ILE A 233 19.46 16.24 -5.62
CA ILE A 233 19.77 15.12 -6.53
C ILE A 233 20.02 15.65 -7.95
N ALA A 234 19.19 16.58 -8.44
CA ALA A 234 19.37 17.17 -9.76
C ALA A 234 20.74 17.87 -9.90
N LYS A 235 21.23 18.54 -8.85
CA LYS A 235 22.55 19.19 -8.82
C LYS A 235 23.70 18.19 -8.89
N GLN A 236 23.56 17.01 -8.29
CA GLN A 236 24.57 15.95 -8.35
C GLN A 236 24.75 15.40 -9.78
N ASN A 237 23.70 15.50 -10.61
CA ASN A 237 23.72 15.14 -12.03
C ASN A 237 24.24 13.71 -12.32
N THR A 238 23.92 12.76 -11.44
CA THR A 238 24.23 11.34 -11.59
C THR A 238 23.03 10.49 -11.20
N PHE A 239 22.86 9.33 -11.85
CA PHE A 239 21.97 8.28 -11.37
C PHE A 239 22.71 7.31 -10.44
N ASN A 240 21.98 6.60 -9.60
CA ASN A 240 22.46 5.39 -8.93
C ASN A 240 22.16 4.15 -9.77
N ASN A 241 22.77 3.02 -9.42
CA ASN A 241 22.64 1.79 -10.19
C ASN A 241 21.18 1.38 -10.45
N ALA A 242 20.30 1.54 -9.46
CA ALA A 242 18.88 1.23 -9.62
C ALA A 242 18.17 2.10 -10.67
N LEU A 243 18.41 3.41 -10.68
CA LEU A 243 17.85 4.31 -11.71
C LEU A 243 18.50 4.09 -13.06
N ASP A 244 19.80 3.83 -13.12
CA ASP A 244 20.50 3.51 -14.36
C ASP A 244 19.91 2.26 -15.01
N GLU A 245 19.69 1.18 -14.26
CA GLU A 245 19.03 -0.03 -14.77
C GLU A 245 17.59 0.26 -15.27
N LEU A 246 16.80 1.06 -14.56
CA LEU A 246 15.43 1.41 -15.01
C LEU A 246 15.41 2.29 -16.27
N ILE A 247 16.39 3.19 -16.41
CA ILE A 247 16.45 4.16 -17.50
C ILE A 247 17.10 3.54 -18.74
N HIS A 248 18.12 2.71 -18.54
CA HIS A 248 18.93 2.11 -19.61
C HIS A 248 18.56 0.65 -19.90
N GLN A 249 17.75 0.01 -19.06
CA GLN A 249 17.26 -1.37 -19.20
C GLN A 249 18.41 -2.39 -19.26
N THR A 250 19.43 -2.17 -18.43
CA THR A 250 20.57 -3.07 -18.24
C THR A 250 20.31 -3.96 -17.03
N VAL A 251 20.43 -5.28 -17.16
CA VAL A 251 20.13 -6.20 -16.05
C VAL A 251 21.42 -6.88 -15.60
N ASP A 252 21.77 -6.69 -14.33
CA ASP A 252 22.87 -7.40 -13.67
C ASP A 252 22.32 -8.46 -12.69
N GLU A 253 22.92 -9.64 -12.71
CA GLU A 253 22.62 -10.73 -11.77
C GLU A 253 23.72 -10.85 -10.71
N PHE A 254 23.31 -10.96 -9.45
CA PHE A 254 24.19 -11.10 -8.29
C PHE A 254 24.06 -12.50 -7.68
N GLU A 255 25.13 -12.97 -7.04
CA GLU A 255 25.10 -14.23 -6.31
C GLU A 255 24.09 -14.20 -5.14
N THR A 256 23.36 -15.30 -5.00
CA THR A 256 22.36 -15.51 -3.95
C THR A 256 22.95 -16.32 -2.81
N LYS A 257 22.52 -16.05 -1.58
CA LYS A 257 22.89 -16.81 -0.38
C LYS A 257 21.68 -17.56 0.14
N SER A 258 21.89 -18.80 0.58
CA SER A 258 20.83 -19.60 1.21
C SER A 258 20.27 -18.90 2.44
N SER A 259 18.95 -18.86 2.57
CA SER A 259 18.27 -18.24 3.70
C SER A 259 17.50 -19.27 4.52
N TYR A 260 17.69 -19.24 5.84
CA TYR A 260 16.85 -20.05 6.74
C TYR A 260 15.38 -19.58 6.78
N LEU A 261 15.07 -18.41 6.22
CA LEU A 261 13.69 -17.92 6.13
C LEU A 261 12.87 -18.64 5.05
N GLU A 262 13.51 -19.29 4.08
CA GLU A 262 12.84 -20.05 3.01
C GLU A 262 11.85 -21.09 3.58
N HIS A 263 12.19 -21.67 4.74
CA HIS A 263 11.37 -22.65 5.47
C HIS A 263 10.04 -22.10 6.02
N ARG A 264 9.93 -20.77 6.13
CA ARG A 264 8.73 -20.04 6.57
C ARG A 264 7.90 -19.49 5.41
N LEU A 265 8.42 -19.56 4.19
CA LEU A 265 7.83 -18.99 2.98
C LEU A 265 7.25 -20.11 2.09
N ASN A 266 6.23 -19.80 1.31
CA ASN A 266 5.83 -20.67 0.20
C ASN A 266 6.77 -20.46 -1.01
N LYS A 267 6.55 -21.20 -2.09
CA LYS A 267 7.40 -21.14 -3.29
C LYS A 267 7.51 -19.72 -3.87
N ASP A 268 6.39 -19.06 -4.18
CA ASP A 268 6.39 -17.71 -4.76
C ASP A 268 7.07 -16.67 -3.86
N GLN A 269 6.89 -16.80 -2.54
CA GLN A 269 7.51 -15.93 -1.55
C GLN A 269 9.01 -16.17 -1.41
N THR A 270 9.45 -17.44 -1.50
CA THR A 270 10.87 -17.81 -1.56
C THR A 270 11.50 -17.28 -2.85
N ASP A 271 10.84 -17.43 -3.99
CA ASP A 271 11.29 -16.90 -5.27
C ASP A 271 11.43 -15.37 -5.20
N ALA A 272 10.49 -14.68 -4.55
CA ALA A 272 10.60 -13.24 -4.30
C ALA A 272 11.81 -12.86 -3.43
N LEU A 273 12.13 -13.66 -2.41
CA LEU A 273 13.32 -13.46 -1.57
C LEU A 273 14.61 -13.63 -2.38
N VAL A 274 14.70 -14.71 -3.15
CA VAL A 274 15.86 -15.00 -4.02
C VAL A 274 16.00 -13.91 -5.08
N THR A 275 14.90 -13.48 -5.70
CA THR A 275 14.87 -12.42 -6.71
C THR A 275 15.36 -11.08 -6.15
N ALA A 276 14.95 -10.71 -4.93
CA ALA A 276 15.42 -9.51 -4.26
C ALA A 276 16.92 -9.56 -3.91
N GLN A 277 17.49 -10.74 -3.67
CA GLN A 277 18.94 -10.91 -3.55
C GLN A 277 19.65 -10.83 -4.91
N LYS A 278 19.04 -11.42 -5.95
CA LYS A 278 19.65 -11.66 -7.26
C LYS A 278 19.71 -10.43 -8.15
N PHE A 279 18.72 -9.53 -8.11
CA PHE A 279 18.66 -8.39 -9.04
C PHE A 279 18.86 -7.05 -8.32
N THR A 280 19.17 -5.99 -9.07
CA THR A 280 19.18 -4.61 -8.55
C THR A 280 17.76 -4.09 -8.38
N ASN A 281 16.91 -4.26 -9.39
CA ASN A 281 15.49 -3.92 -9.31
C ASN A 281 14.65 -5.21 -9.36
N SER A 282 13.67 -5.31 -8.48
CA SER A 282 12.70 -6.40 -8.48
C SER A 282 11.30 -5.92 -8.09
N VAL A 283 10.29 -6.71 -8.47
CA VAL A 283 8.88 -6.40 -8.22
C VAL A 283 8.17 -7.61 -7.60
N ILE A 284 7.40 -7.36 -6.55
CA ILE A 284 6.42 -8.32 -6.02
C ILE A 284 5.03 -7.81 -6.35
N ILE A 285 4.30 -8.58 -7.15
CA ILE A 285 2.86 -8.44 -7.33
C ILE A 285 2.18 -9.30 -6.26
N GLY A 286 1.61 -8.64 -5.26
CA GLY A 286 0.96 -9.30 -4.13
C GLY A 286 -0.52 -8.94 -4.04
N PRO A 287 -1.41 -9.74 -4.66
CA PRO A 287 -2.86 -9.64 -4.53
C PRO A 287 -3.33 -9.65 -3.07
N PRO A 288 -4.59 -9.25 -2.77
CA PRO A 288 -5.11 -9.20 -1.42
C PRO A 288 -5.00 -10.58 -0.74
N GLY A 289 -4.46 -10.62 0.48
CA GLY A 289 -4.41 -11.86 1.28
C GLY A 289 -3.29 -12.84 0.93
N THR A 290 -2.36 -12.48 0.05
CA THR A 290 -1.26 -13.37 -0.42
C THR A 290 0.01 -13.33 0.44
N GLY A 291 0.00 -12.56 1.53
CA GLY A 291 1.16 -12.43 2.42
C GLY A 291 2.24 -11.47 1.91
N LYS A 292 1.91 -10.46 1.09
CA LYS A 292 2.86 -9.43 0.62
C LYS A 292 3.68 -8.80 1.75
N SER A 293 3.04 -8.25 2.78
CA SER A 293 3.73 -7.63 3.92
C SER A 293 4.56 -8.63 4.75
N TYR A 294 4.12 -9.90 4.80
CA TYR A 294 4.89 -11.00 5.41
C TYR A 294 6.16 -11.29 4.61
N THR A 295 6.05 -11.35 3.29
CA THR A 295 7.17 -11.56 2.35
C THR A 295 8.19 -10.43 2.45
N ILE A 296 7.73 -9.17 2.42
CA ILE A 296 8.59 -7.99 2.61
C ILE A 296 9.34 -8.06 3.95
N SER A 297 8.65 -8.45 5.01
CA SER A 297 9.25 -8.58 6.34
C SER A 297 10.33 -9.67 6.34
N ALA A 298 10.09 -10.82 5.70
CA ALA A 298 11.08 -11.88 5.58
C ALA A 298 12.31 -11.41 4.78
N ILE A 299 12.11 -10.77 3.62
CA ILE A 299 13.20 -10.22 2.81
C ILE A 299 14.04 -9.21 3.60
N ALA A 300 13.39 -8.34 4.38
CA ALA A 300 14.07 -7.38 5.23
C ALA A 300 14.90 -8.08 6.33
N ILE A 301 14.35 -9.10 6.99
CA ILE A 301 15.07 -9.87 8.01
C ILE A 301 16.27 -10.61 7.39
N ASP A 302 16.10 -11.23 6.23
CA ASP A 302 17.20 -11.90 5.52
C ASP A 302 18.34 -10.94 5.18
N ALA A 303 18.03 -9.76 4.66
CA ALA A 303 19.02 -8.75 4.35
C ALA A 303 19.80 -8.30 5.60
N ILE A 304 19.13 -8.00 6.72
CA ILE A 304 19.82 -7.56 7.94
C ILE A 304 20.64 -8.69 8.60
N LEU A 305 20.22 -9.96 8.47
CA LEU A 305 21.04 -11.09 8.91
C LEU A 305 22.33 -11.22 8.10
N ASN A 306 22.29 -10.82 6.83
CA ASN A 306 23.43 -10.72 5.95
C ASN A 306 24.22 -9.39 6.11
N ASN A 307 24.03 -8.69 7.24
CA ASN A 307 24.69 -7.42 7.58
C ASN A 307 24.46 -6.31 6.54
N LYS A 308 23.29 -6.31 5.90
CA LYS A 308 22.84 -5.26 4.97
C LYS A 308 21.89 -4.28 5.64
N SER A 309 21.84 -3.04 5.16
CA SER A 309 20.88 -2.04 5.60
C SER A 309 19.62 -2.04 4.73
N VAL A 310 18.46 -1.85 5.36
CA VAL A 310 17.14 -1.90 4.72
C VAL A 310 16.30 -0.68 5.09
N LEU A 311 15.71 -0.04 4.08
CA LEU A 311 14.71 1.02 4.24
C LEU A 311 13.39 0.57 3.62
N ILE A 312 12.36 0.43 4.44
CA ILE A 312 10.99 0.15 4.01
C ILE A 312 10.19 1.45 4.01
N VAL A 313 9.59 1.78 2.87
CA VAL A 313 8.82 3.00 2.67
C VAL A 313 7.45 2.73 2.08
N SER A 314 6.49 3.58 2.42
CA SER A 314 5.18 3.62 1.75
C SER A 314 4.60 5.03 1.78
N LYS A 315 3.62 5.31 0.92
CA LYS A 315 2.83 6.54 0.95
C LYS A 315 1.91 6.61 2.15
N THR A 316 1.40 5.49 2.64
CA THR A 316 0.45 5.45 3.76
C THR A 316 1.15 5.10 5.08
N LYS A 317 0.81 5.82 6.16
CA LYS A 317 1.34 5.50 7.50
C LYS A 317 0.83 4.14 8.00
N GLN A 318 -0.35 3.72 7.57
CA GLN A 318 -0.94 2.45 7.95
C GLN A 318 -0.16 1.26 7.40
N ALA A 319 0.24 1.26 6.12
CA ALA A 319 1.03 0.17 5.54
C ALA A 319 2.36 -0.03 6.29
N VAL A 320 3.04 1.08 6.60
CA VAL A 320 4.27 1.04 7.41
C VAL A 320 4.03 0.46 8.80
N GLU A 321 2.93 0.83 9.46
CA GLU A 321 2.60 0.31 10.79
C GLU A 321 2.25 -1.19 10.79
N VAL A 322 1.61 -1.69 9.72
CA VAL A 322 1.35 -3.14 9.57
C VAL A 322 2.66 -3.91 9.55
N ILE A 323 3.61 -3.51 8.70
CA ILE A 323 4.94 -4.15 8.63
C ILE A 323 5.67 -4.02 9.96
N ARG A 324 5.62 -2.84 10.60
CA ARG A 324 6.23 -2.62 11.92
C ARG A 324 5.71 -3.63 12.95
N GLN A 325 4.39 -3.79 13.02
CA GLN A 325 3.76 -4.68 14.00
C GLN A 325 4.14 -6.14 13.73
N MET A 326 4.14 -6.58 12.46
CA MET A 326 4.57 -7.93 12.08
C MET A 326 6.02 -8.20 12.50
N LEU A 327 6.95 -7.29 12.22
CA LEU A 327 8.35 -7.43 12.61
C LEU A 327 8.55 -7.50 14.14
N LEU A 328 7.73 -6.77 14.90
CA LEU A 328 7.77 -6.79 16.35
C LEU A 328 7.19 -8.07 16.94
N ASP A 329 6.08 -8.55 16.41
CA ASP A 329 5.39 -9.73 16.92
C ASP A 329 6.17 -11.01 16.57
N ASP A 330 6.58 -11.13 15.30
CA ASP A 330 7.26 -12.31 14.78
C ASP A 330 8.69 -12.41 15.27
N PHE A 331 9.46 -11.33 15.23
CA PHE A 331 10.91 -11.37 15.45
C PHE A 331 11.38 -10.59 16.69
N LYS A 332 10.53 -9.79 17.35
CA LYS A 332 10.87 -8.98 18.54
C LYS A 332 12.08 -8.04 18.35
N ILE A 333 12.27 -7.50 17.14
CA ILE A 333 13.45 -6.71 16.75
C ILE A 333 13.37 -5.20 17.09
N LYS A 334 12.59 -4.83 18.12
CA LYS A 334 12.33 -3.41 18.48
C LYS A 334 13.59 -2.56 18.66
N GLU A 335 14.66 -3.17 19.16
CA GLU A 335 15.92 -2.50 19.48
C GLU A 335 16.84 -2.28 18.25
N TYR A 336 16.46 -2.78 17.08
CA TYR A 336 17.26 -2.73 15.83
C TYR A 336 16.52 -2.01 14.70
N LEU A 337 15.29 -1.59 14.97
CA LEU A 337 14.36 -1.01 14.03
C LEU A 337 14.10 0.46 14.39
N ILE A 338 14.23 1.36 13.42
CA ILE A 338 13.81 2.75 13.54
C ILE A 338 12.52 2.95 12.76
N HIS A 339 11.52 3.53 13.42
CA HIS A 339 10.26 3.91 12.81
C HIS A 339 10.09 5.42 12.88
N THR A 340 9.92 6.06 11.73
CA THR A 340 9.94 7.52 11.60
C THR A 340 8.58 8.10 11.22
N SER A 341 7.52 7.30 11.25
CA SER A 341 6.17 7.80 10.96
C SER A 341 5.42 8.26 12.23
N GLY A 342 4.68 9.37 12.11
CA GLY A 342 3.77 9.87 13.14
C GLY A 342 4.27 11.08 13.95
N LYS A 343 3.44 11.73 14.77
CA LYS A 343 3.80 13.02 15.38
C LYS A 343 4.85 12.95 16.51
N ARG A 344 5.19 11.76 17.00
CA ARG A 344 6.05 11.55 18.19
C ARG A 344 7.31 10.72 17.92
N TYR A 345 7.60 10.37 16.65
CA TYR A 345 8.74 9.48 16.35
C TYR A 345 10.07 10.05 16.84
N LYS A 346 10.31 11.37 16.73
CA LYS A 346 11.55 12.01 17.21
C LYS A 346 11.78 11.74 18.71
N THR A 347 10.75 11.80 19.53
CA THR A 347 10.85 11.50 20.97
C THR A 347 11.19 10.04 21.22
N SER A 348 10.52 9.13 20.53
CA SER A 348 10.78 7.68 20.63
C SER A 348 12.18 7.32 20.15
N LEU A 349 12.64 7.94 19.07
CA LEU A 349 13.98 7.76 18.50
C LEU A 349 15.07 8.30 19.43
N LYS A 350 14.92 9.51 19.98
CA LYS A 350 15.81 10.05 21.01
C LYS A 350 15.94 9.10 22.20
N ALA A 351 14.81 8.57 22.68
CA ALA A 351 14.80 7.63 23.81
C ALA A 351 15.50 6.31 23.48
N LEU A 352 15.32 5.79 22.25
CA LEU A 352 15.99 4.58 21.77
C LEU A 352 17.51 4.78 21.71
N VAL A 353 17.97 5.84 21.05
CA VAL A 353 19.39 6.17 20.90
C VAL A 353 20.04 6.40 22.28
N LYS A 354 19.39 7.16 23.16
CA LYS A 354 19.87 7.38 24.53
C LYS A 354 20.02 6.07 25.32
N ARG A 355 19.02 5.17 25.23
CA ARG A 355 19.08 3.85 25.89
C ARG A 355 20.22 2.99 25.35
N LYS A 356 20.52 3.06 24.05
CA LYS A 356 21.65 2.35 23.45
C LYS A 356 22.98 2.89 23.96
N LEU A 357 23.14 4.21 24.05
CA LEU A 357 24.33 4.85 24.61
C LEU A 357 24.56 4.51 26.10
N SER A 358 23.48 4.33 26.88
CA SER A 358 23.59 3.97 28.31
C SER A 358 23.94 2.50 28.56
N ASN A 359 23.55 1.58 27.67
CA ASN A 359 23.65 0.13 27.88
C ASN A 359 24.85 -0.53 27.15
N ILE A 360 25.94 0.21 26.99
CA ILE A 360 27.13 -0.30 26.28
C ILE A 360 27.86 -1.31 27.16
N THR A 361 27.88 -2.57 26.73
CA THR A 361 28.51 -3.71 27.43
C THR A 361 29.60 -4.35 26.56
N LYS A 362 30.57 -5.06 27.17
CA LYS A 362 31.68 -5.73 26.45
C LYS A 362 31.16 -6.82 25.50
N ARG A 363 31.95 -7.06 24.43
CA ARG A 363 31.74 -8.04 23.34
C ARG A 363 31.23 -9.39 23.86
N GLN A 364 30.13 -9.89 23.29
CA GLN A 364 29.61 -11.24 23.58
C GLN A 364 30.23 -12.29 22.65
N LYS A 365 30.38 -13.52 23.15
CA LYS A 365 30.78 -14.68 22.35
C LYS A 365 29.68 -15.02 21.33
N ALA A 366 30.08 -15.69 20.24
CA ALA A 366 29.17 -16.14 19.19
C ALA A 366 28.12 -17.11 19.76
N TYR A 367 26.87 -16.90 19.37
CA TYR A 367 25.78 -17.83 19.65
C TYR A 367 25.91 -19.03 18.71
N HIS A 368 26.10 -20.22 19.27
CA HIS A 368 25.93 -21.47 18.52
C HIS A 368 24.48 -21.90 18.61
N ASN A 369 23.88 -22.25 17.47
CA ASN A 369 22.50 -22.68 17.42
C ASN A 369 22.31 -23.93 16.58
N ASP A 370 21.26 -24.67 16.89
CA ASP A 370 20.96 -25.96 16.25
C ASP A 370 20.27 -25.80 14.88
N ILE A 371 20.01 -24.56 14.43
CA ILE A 371 19.27 -24.32 13.17
C ILE A 371 20.00 -24.90 11.95
N SER A 372 21.34 -24.80 11.92
CA SER A 372 22.13 -25.35 10.82
C SER A 372 22.08 -26.87 10.80
N TYR A 373 22.06 -27.50 11.98
CA TYR A 373 21.92 -28.94 12.12
C TYR A 373 20.56 -29.40 11.58
N PHE A 374 19.46 -28.74 11.98
CA PHE A 374 18.13 -29.07 11.49
C PHE A 374 17.96 -28.80 9.99
N ASP A 375 18.56 -27.73 9.45
CA ASP A 375 18.54 -27.43 8.02
C ASP A 375 19.24 -28.52 7.19
N ILE A 376 20.39 -29.03 7.65
CA ILE A 376 21.10 -30.12 6.99
C ILE A 376 20.28 -31.42 7.04
N GLU A 377 19.70 -31.75 8.19
CA GLU A 377 18.84 -32.94 8.31
C GLU A 377 17.60 -32.84 7.42
N LEU A 378 16.99 -31.67 7.32
CA LEU A 378 15.84 -31.41 6.46
C LEU A 378 16.21 -31.63 4.99
N LYS A 379 17.30 -31.02 4.50
CA LYS A 379 17.79 -31.19 3.12
C LYS A 379 18.10 -32.66 2.80
N ASN A 380 18.66 -33.39 3.75
CA ASN A 380 18.91 -34.82 3.58
C ASN A 380 17.62 -35.64 3.47
N ALA A 381 16.60 -35.32 4.27
CA ALA A 381 15.29 -35.98 4.20
C ALA A 381 14.56 -35.66 2.89
N GLU A 382 14.62 -34.40 2.44
CA GLU A 382 14.06 -33.96 1.15
C GLU A 382 14.71 -34.67 -0.03
N LYS A 383 16.04 -34.76 -0.04
CA LYS A 383 16.78 -35.47 -1.07
C LYS A 383 16.37 -36.94 -1.15
N LYS A 384 16.30 -37.63 0.00
CA LYS A 384 15.86 -39.03 0.07
C LYS A 384 14.42 -39.20 -0.41
N PHE A 385 13.53 -38.29 -0.02
CA PHE A 385 12.14 -38.30 -0.47
C PHE A 385 12.06 -38.20 -2.01
N SER A 386 12.77 -37.25 -2.62
CA SER A 386 12.82 -37.09 -4.07
C SER A 386 13.40 -38.33 -4.78
N GLU A 387 14.47 -38.92 -4.24
CA GLU A 387 15.06 -40.15 -4.80
C GLU A 387 14.08 -41.33 -4.79
N ILE A 388 13.27 -41.48 -3.73
CA ILE A 388 12.24 -42.53 -3.63
C ILE A 388 11.14 -42.31 -4.69
N ILE A 389 10.66 -41.07 -4.84
CA ILE A 389 9.63 -40.73 -5.82
C ILE A 389 10.12 -40.97 -7.25
N GLU A 390 11.33 -40.52 -7.59
CA GLU A 390 11.90 -40.68 -8.94
C GLU A 390 12.03 -42.16 -9.31
N GLN A 391 12.49 -42.99 -8.38
CA GLN A 391 12.59 -44.44 -8.58
C GLN A 391 11.23 -45.09 -8.79
N GLU A 392 10.21 -44.67 -8.03
CA GLU A 392 8.86 -45.21 -8.19
C GLU A 392 8.24 -44.84 -9.54
N LEU A 393 8.38 -43.58 -9.98
CA LEU A 393 7.87 -43.14 -11.28
C LEU A 393 8.54 -43.94 -12.41
N GLN A 394 9.86 -44.11 -12.36
CA GLN A 394 10.61 -44.97 -13.30
C GLN A 394 10.10 -46.42 -13.28
N LEU A 395 9.93 -47.00 -12.09
CA LEU A 395 9.42 -48.37 -11.94
C LEU A 395 8.01 -48.51 -12.50
N SER A 396 7.14 -47.53 -12.26
CA SER A 396 5.79 -47.50 -12.82
C SER A 396 5.81 -47.46 -14.35
N THR A 397 6.60 -46.57 -14.96
CA THR A 397 6.73 -46.51 -16.43
C THR A 397 7.13 -47.86 -17.01
N LEU A 398 8.03 -48.58 -16.35
CA LEU A 398 8.48 -49.91 -16.76
C LEU A 398 7.45 -51.02 -16.52
N ASN A 399 6.59 -50.89 -15.49
CA ASN A 399 5.56 -51.87 -15.16
C ASN A 399 4.39 -51.83 -16.15
N PHE A 400 4.07 -50.64 -16.66
CA PHE A 400 2.95 -50.40 -17.59
C PHE A 400 3.39 -50.28 -19.05
N ASN A 401 4.67 -50.53 -19.37
CA ASN A 401 5.14 -50.67 -20.74
C ASN A 401 4.71 -52.04 -21.30
N GLU A 402 3.90 -52.05 -22.36
CA GLU A 402 3.37 -53.26 -22.99
C GLU A 402 4.45 -54.09 -23.71
N ASP A 403 5.55 -53.47 -24.16
CA ASP A 403 6.64 -54.13 -24.90
C ASP A 403 8.04 -53.71 -24.40
N PRO A 404 8.47 -54.17 -23.20
CA PRO A 404 9.74 -53.75 -22.61
C PRO A 404 10.95 -54.46 -23.25
N SER A 405 11.98 -53.69 -23.58
CA SER A 405 13.28 -54.17 -24.04
C SER A 405 14.02 -55.00 -22.98
N LEU A 406 15.02 -55.78 -23.41
CA LEU A 406 15.82 -56.62 -22.50
C LEU A 406 16.57 -55.78 -21.45
N LYS A 407 16.99 -54.56 -21.82
CA LYS A 407 17.61 -53.58 -20.91
C LYS A 407 16.62 -53.08 -19.86
N GLU A 408 15.38 -52.80 -20.24
CA GLU A 408 14.30 -52.36 -19.34
C GLU A 408 13.88 -53.48 -18.37
N LYS A 409 13.86 -54.74 -18.83
CA LYS A 409 13.61 -55.90 -17.95
C LYS A 409 14.69 -56.05 -16.87
N ILE A 410 15.96 -55.85 -17.22
CA ILE A 410 17.08 -55.85 -16.25
C ILE A 410 16.97 -54.66 -15.29
N HIS A 411 16.68 -53.47 -15.82
CA HIS A 411 16.51 -52.26 -15.02
C HIS A 411 15.35 -52.39 -14.01
N ARG A 412 14.22 -52.97 -14.44
CA ARG A 412 13.07 -53.29 -13.59
C ARG A 412 13.43 -54.25 -12.46
N LEU A 413 14.24 -55.29 -12.71
CA LEU A 413 14.71 -56.21 -11.68
C LEU A 413 15.63 -55.52 -10.65
N PHE A 414 16.49 -54.60 -11.11
CA PHE A 414 17.36 -53.83 -10.23
C PHE A 414 16.56 -52.91 -9.29
N LEU A 415 15.60 -52.17 -9.83
CA LEU A 415 14.71 -51.30 -9.05
C LEU A 415 13.84 -52.10 -8.07
N ASN A 416 13.31 -53.26 -8.49
CA ASN A 416 12.52 -54.12 -7.61
C ASN A 416 13.28 -54.66 -6.40
N ASN A 417 14.60 -54.90 -6.52
CA ASN A 417 15.44 -55.34 -5.41
C ASN A 417 15.83 -54.21 -4.45
N PHE A 418 15.78 -52.95 -4.91
CA PHE A 418 16.00 -51.76 -4.07
C PHE A 418 14.74 -51.33 -3.28
N ASN A 419 13.54 -51.72 -3.75
CA ASN A 419 12.25 -51.41 -3.11
C ASN A 419 12.00 -52.07 -1.73
N SER A 420 13.00 -52.65 -1.05
CA SER A 420 12.85 -53.06 0.36
C SER A 420 12.67 -51.88 1.34
N LEU A 421 12.59 -50.65 0.82
CA LEU A 421 12.43 -49.37 1.53
C LEU A 421 10.96 -48.89 1.60
N ASP A 422 10.00 -49.76 1.32
CA ASP A 422 8.56 -49.52 1.23
C ASP A 422 7.92 -48.66 2.38
N ASP A 423 8.44 -48.68 3.61
CA ASP A 423 7.94 -47.83 4.72
C ASP A 423 8.56 -46.41 4.76
N SER A 424 9.65 -46.19 4.03
CA SER A 424 10.54 -45.03 4.19
C SER A 424 9.90 -43.72 3.76
N ILE A 425 9.02 -43.72 2.76
CA ILE A 425 8.42 -42.48 2.24
C ILE A 425 7.56 -41.75 3.28
N TRP A 426 6.80 -42.49 4.09
CA TRP A 426 6.00 -41.94 5.19
C TRP A 426 6.89 -41.44 6.34
N ASP A 427 8.03 -42.09 6.58
CA ASP A 427 8.97 -41.67 7.60
C ASP A 427 9.74 -40.41 7.16
N GLU A 428 10.13 -40.32 5.89
CA GLU A 428 10.80 -39.14 5.34
C GLU A 428 9.88 -37.92 5.31
N ILE A 429 8.61 -38.05 4.88
CA ILE A 429 7.68 -36.90 4.93
C ILE A 429 7.39 -36.45 6.38
N ALA A 430 7.31 -37.39 7.32
CA ALA A 430 7.18 -37.06 8.75
C ALA A 430 8.43 -36.34 9.28
N LYS A 431 9.63 -36.79 8.89
CA LYS A 431 10.90 -36.11 9.22
C LYS A 431 10.93 -34.69 8.64
N ILE A 432 10.56 -34.51 7.37
CA ILE A 432 10.49 -33.20 6.71
C ILE A 432 9.61 -32.25 7.51
N ASN A 433 8.38 -32.66 7.84
CA ASN A 433 7.43 -31.84 8.59
C ASN A 433 7.93 -31.51 10.01
N ASN A 434 8.48 -32.50 10.73
CA ASN A 434 9.01 -32.32 12.08
C ASN A 434 10.23 -31.39 12.12
N ARG A 435 11.17 -31.56 11.16
CA ARG A 435 12.37 -30.72 11.06
C ARG A 435 12.03 -29.30 10.63
N ASN A 436 11.11 -29.14 9.69
CA ASN A 436 10.61 -27.82 9.30
C ASN A 436 9.99 -27.07 10.50
N THR A 437 9.15 -27.75 11.30
CA THR A 437 8.58 -27.18 12.54
C THR A 437 9.65 -26.78 13.55
N SER A 438 10.69 -27.62 13.70
CA SER A 438 11.83 -27.35 14.58
C SER A 438 12.61 -26.11 14.14
N ILE A 439 12.89 -25.99 12.83
CA ILE A 439 13.54 -24.81 12.25
C ILE A 439 12.71 -23.55 12.52
N GLN A 440 11.40 -23.58 12.25
CA GLN A 440 10.53 -22.42 12.47
C GLN A 440 10.54 -21.96 13.93
N THR A 441 10.62 -22.90 14.87
CA THR A 441 10.66 -22.63 16.31
C THR A 441 11.99 -21.97 16.73
N GLU A 442 13.11 -22.46 16.19
CA GLU A 442 14.45 -21.94 16.50
C GLU A 442 14.81 -20.67 15.73
N LEU A 443 14.18 -20.41 14.59
CA LEU A 443 14.48 -19.27 13.72
C LEU A 443 14.35 -17.93 14.44
N LYS A 444 13.32 -17.76 15.28
CA LYS A 444 13.14 -16.53 16.07
C LYS A 444 14.29 -16.29 17.04
N LYS A 445 14.77 -17.34 17.70
CA LYS A 445 15.92 -17.27 18.62
C LYS A 445 17.19 -16.94 17.86
N TYR A 446 17.41 -17.59 16.72
CA TYR A 446 18.54 -17.32 15.84
C TYR A 446 18.60 -15.86 15.39
N VAL A 447 17.49 -15.32 14.89
CA VAL A 447 17.40 -13.93 14.42
C VAL A 447 17.77 -12.97 15.55
N LEU A 448 17.14 -13.13 16.71
CA LEU A 448 17.39 -12.27 17.87
C LEU A 448 18.82 -12.35 18.39
N ALA A 449 19.39 -13.55 18.48
CA ALA A 449 20.74 -13.76 18.97
C ALA A 449 21.77 -13.13 18.01
N THR A 450 21.61 -13.36 16.71
CA THR A 450 22.49 -12.81 15.66
C THR A 450 22.45 -11.28 15.67
N LEU A 451 21.25 -10.68 15.66
CA LEU A 451 21.11 -9.22 15.68
C LEU A 451 21.61 -8.59 16.98
N SER A 452 21.37 -9.24 18.13
CA SER A 452 21.89 -8.80 19.43
C SER A 452 23.42 -8.78 19.44
N GLN A 453 24.05 -9.81 18.90
CA GLN A 453 25.50 -9.90 18.80
C GLN A 453 26.07 -8.82 17.88
N LEU A 454 25.54 -8.68 16.66
CA LEU A 454 25.97 -7.66 15.69
C LEU A 454 25.82 -6.25 16.27
N ASN A 455 24.64 -5.95 16.82
CA ASN A 455 24.33 -4.63 17.36
C ASN A 455 25.20 -4.27 18.57
N LYS A 456 25.49 -5.20 19.50
CA LYS A 456 26.37 -4.90 20.65
C LYS A 456 27.78 -4.55 20.20
N ASN A 457 28.31 -5.29 19.22
CA ASN A 457 29.63 -5.02 18.67
C ASN A 457 29.65 -3.65 17.97
N ASN A 458 28.67 -3.39 17.10
CA ASN A 458 28.56 -2.15 16.33
C ASN A 458 28.29 -0.94 17.24
N THR A 459 27.47 -1.06 18.30
CA THR A 459 27.18 0.03 19.24
C THR A 459 28.43 0.41 20.05
N TYR A 460 29.26 -0.58 20.40
CA TYR A 460 30.54 -0.33 21.08
C TYR A 460 31.55 0.34 20.14
N GLU A 461 31.67 -0.17 18.91
CA GLU A 461 32.62 0.32 17.90
C GLU A 461 32.27 1.74 17.43
N TYR A 462 31.00 2.01 17.14
CA TYR A 462 30.50 3.26 16.54
C TYR A 462 29.82 4.20 17.55
N ARG A 463 30.30 4.19 18.80
CA ARG A 463 29.73 5.00 19.88
C ARG A 463 29.79 6.51 19.58
N ARG A 464 30.85 6.97 18.91
CA ARG A 464 31.05 8.40 18.59
C ARG A 464 29.98 8.90 17.64
N GLU A 465 29.76 8.16 16.56
CA GLU A 465 28.73 8.42 15.55
C GLU A 465 27.34 8.39 16.18
N LEU A 466 27.06 7.38 17.03
CA LEU A 466 25.79 7.29 17.74
C LEU A 466 25.55 8.50 18.67
N SER A 467 26.60 9.02 19.29
CA SER A 467 26.52 10.24 20.13
C SER A 467 26.24 11.47 19.30
N ALA A 468 26.95 11.67 18.20
CA ALA A 468 26.71 12.78 17.26
C ALA A 468 25.27 12.72 16.69
N TYR A 469 24.78 11.52 16.36
CA TYR A 469 23.42 11.34 15.90
C TYR A 469 22.38 11.70 16.98
N TYR A 470 22.67 11.39 18.25
CA TYR A 470 21.81 11.81 19.36
C TYR A 470 21.76 13.34 19.50
N GLU A 471 22.90 14.01 19.37
CA GLU A 471 23.01 15.47 19.41
C GLU A 471 22.22 16.10 18.27
N ALA A 472 22.39 15.62 17.03
CA ALA A 472 21.60 16.05 15.89
C ALA A 472 20.10 15.97 16.18
N LEU A 473 19.62 14.83 16.71
CA LEU A 473 18.21 14.66 17.03
C LEU A 473 17.71 15.68 18.05
N ILE A 474 18.55 16.13 19.00
CA ILE A 474 18.18 17.11 20.03
C ILE A 474 17.91 18.49 19.43
N CYS A 475 18.60 18.86 18.35
CA CYS A 475 18.47 20.17 17.70
C CYS A 475 17.01 20.55 17.43
N THR A 476 16.68 21.80 17.75
CA THR A 476 15.37 22.39 17.47
C THR A 476 15.31 22.99 16.06
N ASN A 477 16.47 23.37 15.51
CA ASN A 477 16.64 23.90 14.17
C ASN A 477 16.98 22.79 13.15
N PHE A 478 16.35 22.84 11.97
CA PHE A 478 16.62 21.89 10.88
C PHE A 478 17.98 22.12 10.23
N SER A 479 18.44 23.36 10.10
CA SER A 479 19.77 23.65 9.51
C SER A 479 20.89 23.08 10.37
N GLU A 480 20.82 23.31 11.68
CA GLU A 480 21.75 22.75 12.66
C GLU A 480 21.70 21.21 12.68
N PHE A 481 20.49 20.62 12.54
CA PHE A 481 20.34 19.18 12.37
C PHE A 481 21.07 18.66 11.13
N GLN A 482 20.92 19.32 9.98
CA GLN A 482 21.59 18.93 8.73
C GLN A 482 23.11 19.05 8.83
N GLU A 483 23.62 20.16 9.38
CA GLU A 483 25.06 20.36 9.57
C GLU A 483 25.70 19.23 10.38
N ILE A 484 25.05 18.78 11.47
CA ILE A 484 25.57 17.66 12.27
C ILE A 484 25.43 16.35 11.50
N ILE A 485 24.27 16.08 10.88
CA ILE A 485 24.02 14.84 10.14
C ILE A 485 25.02 14.64 9.00
N ASP A 486 25.38 15.70 8.29
CA ASP A 486 26.31 15.65 7.16
C ASP A 486 27.75 15.31 7.58
N THR A 487 28.11 15.52 8.85
CA THR A 487 29.42 15.11 9.40
C THR A 487 29.48 13.65 9.84
N ILE A 488 28.34 12.95 9.91
CA ILE A 488 28.27 11.58 10.41
C ILE A 488 28.46 10.60 9.25
N GLU A 489 29.38 9.65 9.42
CA GLU A 489 29.44 8.42 8.61
C GLU A 489 28.19 7.58 8.87
N PHE A 490 27.13 7.83 8.11
CA PHE A 490 25.80 7.33 8.41
C PHE A 490 25.67 5.81 8.21
N ASP A 491 26.53 5.20 7.39
CA ASP A 491 26.64 3.75 7.24
C ASP A 491 26.91 3.04 8.59
N LYS A 492 27.68 3.68 9.48
CA LYS A 492 27.91 3.18 10.84
C LYS A 492 26.65 3.23 11.71
N ILE A 493 25.81 4.24 11.54
CA ILE A 493 24.48 4.29 12.18
C ILE A 493 23.58 3.17 11.65
N LEU A 494 23.63 2.89 10.35
CA LEU A 494 22.89 1.77 9.74
C LEU A 494 23.38 0.41 10.23
N LYS A 495 24.66 0.24 10.56
CA LYS A 495 25.15 -0.99 11.21
C LYS A 495 24.57 -1.18 12.62
N ILE A 496 24.22 -0.11 13.33
CA ILE A 496 23.55 -0.19 14.64
C ILE A 496 22.05 -0.41 14.44
N PHE A 497 21.42 0.38 13.57
CA PHE A 497 20.00 0.30 13.24
C PHE A 497 19.85 -0.09 11.77
N PRO A 498 19.88 -1.38 11.44
CA PRO A 498 19.90 -1.83 10.04
C PRO A 498 18.54 -1.74 9.36
N LEU A 499 17.44 -1.57 10.09
CA LEU A 499 16.10 -1.55 9.52
C LEU A 499 15.36 -0.25 9.83
N TRP A 500 14.93 0.44 8.77
CA TRP A 500 14.23 1.72 8.85
C TRP A 500 12.87 1.64 8.20
N LEU A 501 11.86 2.20 8.85
CA LEU A 501 10.50 2.26 8.38
C LEU A 501 10.04 3.72 8.34
N ALA A 502 9.74 4.22 7.14
CA ALA A 502 9.45 5.62 6.93
C ALA A 502 8.30 5.87 5.96
N ASN A 503 7.68 7.03 6.08
CA ASN A 503 6.80 7.53 5.02
C ASN A 503 7.64 8.24 3.95
N LEU A 504 7.31 8.08 2.66
CA LEU A 504 8.04 8.71 1.55
C LEU A 504 8.18 10.23 1.72
N SER A 505 7.14 10.90 2.22
CA SER A 505 7.15 12.37 2.41
C SER A 505 7.92 12.86 3.63
N GLU A 506 8.40 11.95 4.49
CA GLU A 506 9.05 12.27 5.77
C GLU A 506 10.55 11.84 5.79
N LEU A 507 11.11 11.36 4.68
CA LEU A 507 12.47 10.79 4.62
C LEU A 507 13.58 11.72 5.08
N ASN A 508 13.63 12.94 4.56
CA ASN A 508 14.69 13.90 4.86
C ASN A 508 14.64 14.50 6.28
N THR A 509 13.70 14.05 7.11
CA THR A 509 13.61 14.49 8.52
C THR A 509 14.53 13.71 9.45
N VAL A 510 15.10 12.62 8.95
CA VAL A 510 15.75 11.57 9.74
C VAL A 510 16.91 10.90 8.99
N LEU A 511 16.90 10.95 7.67
CA LEU A 511 17.93 10.33 6.83
C LEU A 511 18.62 11.41 5.98
N PRO A 512 19.97 11.41 5.92
CA PRO A 512 20.70 12.28 5.00
C PRO A 512 20.39 11.90 3.55
N LEU A 513 20.58 12.84 2.63
CA LEU A 513 20.47 12.59 1.20
C LEU A 513 21.81 12.10 0.65
N GLN A 514 22.08 10.81 0.82
CA GLN A 514 23.28 10.16 0.32
C GLN A 514 22.93 9.11 -0.73
N LYS A 515 23.63 9.15 -1.87
CA LYS A 515 23.50 8.16 -2.95
C LYS A 515 23.86 6.77 -2.39
N GLU A 516 23.02 5.76 -2.69
CA GLU A 516 23.32 4.35 -2.36
C GLU A 516 23.56 4.06 -0.86
N LEU A 517 22.95 4.87 0.02
CA LEU A 517 23.04 4.76 1.47
C LEU A 517 22.54 3.40 2.03
N PHE A 518 21.45 2.87 1.47
CA PHE A 518 20.84 1.61 1.86
C PHE A 518 21.18 0.51 0.86
N ASP A 519 21.49 -0.68 1.36
CA ASP A 519 21.70 -1.85 0.48
C ASP A 519 20.40 -2.30 -0.20
N LEU A 520 19.26 -2.16 0.49
CA LEU A 520 17.94 -2.46 -0.05
C LEU A 520 16.91 -1.40 0.36
N VAL A 521 16.19 -0.84 -0.61
CA VAL A 521 14.99 -0.03 -0.39
C VAL A 521 13.76 -0.81 -0.84
N ILE A 522 12.79 -0.99 0.05
CA ILE A 522 11.52 -1.67 -0.25
C ILE A 522 10.41 -0.63 -0.28
N ILE A 523 9.71 -0.51 -1.40
CA ILE A 523 8.57 0.39 -1.57
C ILE A 523 7.28 -0.43 -1.54
N ASP A 524 6.54 -0.38 -0.43
CA ASP A 524 5.27 -1.08 -0.25
C ASP A 524 4.07 -0.20 -0.65
N GLU A 525 3.00 -0.84 -1.12
CA GLU A 525 1.82 -0.20 -1.71
C GLU A 525 2.21 0.76 -2.86
N ALA A 526 3.14 0.32 -3.69
CA ALA A 526 3.75 1.13 -4.74
C ALA A 526 2.77 1.61 -5.83
N THR A 527 1.60 0.96 -5.98
CA THR A 527 0.53 1.44 -6.86
C THR A 527 -0.05 2.78 -6.42
N GLN A 528 0.01 3.11 -5.13
CA GLN A 528 -0.47 4.39 -4.60
C GLN A 528 0.63 5.46 -4.62
N CYS A 529 1.89 5.06 -4.76
CA CYS A 529 3.05 5.94 -4.70
C CYS A 529 3.22 6.68 -6.03
N ASP A 530 3.33 8.00 -5.97
CA ASP A 530 3.74 8.82 -7.10
C ASP A 530 5.25 8.74 -7.30
N ILE A 531 5.71 8.96 -8.53
CA ILE A 531 7.10 8.75 -8.91
C ILE A 531 8.01 9.74 -8.17
N ALA A 532 7.60 11.01 -8.07
CA ALA A 532 8.44 12.07 -7.52
C ALA A 532 8.78 11.87 -6.03
N THR A 533 7.82 11.44 -5.21
CA THR A 533 8.08 11.15 -3.79
C THR A 533 8.94 9.90 -3.57
N ALA A 534 8.94 8.95 -4.51
CA ALA A 534 9.74 7.74 -4.44
C ALA A 534 11.19 7.92 -4.89
N LEU A 535 11.46 8.86 -5.82
CA LEU A 535 12.81 9.10 -6.35
C LEU A 535 13.88 9.35 -5.26
N PRO A 536 13.64 10.17 -4.21
CA PRO A 536 14.61 10.32 -3.12
C PRO A 536 14.87 9.03 -2.33
N ALA A 537 13.90 8.12 -2.23
CA ALA A 537 14.09 6.82 -1.61
C ALA A 537 14.94 5.91 -2.51
N ILE A 538 14.58 5.85 -3.79
CA ILE A 538 15.29 5.07 -4.82
C ILE A 538 16.74 5.53 -4.93
N TYR A 539 17.01 6.84 -4.89
CA TYR A 539 18.36 7.40 -4.98
C TYR A 539 19.28 6.95 -3.83
N ARG A 540 18.69 6.74 -2.64
CA ARG A 540 19.38 6.20 -1.47
C ARG A 540 19.61 4.69 -1.55
N ALA A 541 19.20 3.99 -2.60
CA ALA A 541 19.24 2.54 -2.69
C ALA A 541 20.39 2.02 -3.55
N LYS A 542 21.01 0.91 -3.13
CA LYS A 542 21.79 0.06 -4.05
C LYS A 542 20.89 -0.89 -4.83
N LYS A 543 19.90 -1.47 -4.15
CA LYS A 543 18.86 -2.33 -4.73
C LYS A 543 17.47 -1.83 -4.34
N VAL A 544 16.49 -2.00 -5.22
CA VAL A 544 15.10 -1.60 -4.98
C VAL A 544 14.16 -2.77 -5.22
N LEU A 545 13.35 -3.06 -4.22
CA LEU A 545 12.21 -3.96 -4.32
C LEU A 545 10.92 -3.15 -4.27
N VAL A 546 10.08 -3.28 -5.29
CA VAL A 546 8.78 -2.61 -5.36
C VAL A 546 7.68 -3.63 -5.14
N ALA A 547 6.79 -3.39 -4.18
CA ALA A 547 5.70 -4.29 -3.85
C ALA A 547 4.34 -3.58 -3.97
N GLY A 548 3.40 -4.23 -4.66
CA GLY A 548 2.08 -3.65 -4.87
C GLY A 548 1.13 -4.61 -5.58
N ASP A 549 -0.02 -4.08 -6.00
CA ASP A 549 -1.01 -4.83 -6.77
C ASP A 549 -1.64 -3.91 -7.83
N PRO A 550 -1.41 -4.17 -9.13
CA PRO A 550 -1.89 -3.31 -10.23
C PRO A 550 -3.43 -3.25 -10.34
N ASN A 551 -4.14 -4.20 -9.74
CA ASN A 551 -5.60 -4.28 -9.74
C ASN A 551 -6.25 -3.60 -8.52
N GLN A 552 -5.44 -3.08 -7.59
CA GLN A 552 -5.91 -2.24 -6.48
C GLN A 552 -5.79 -0.75 -6.83
N LEU A 553 -6.10 0.10 -5.85
CA LEU A 553 -6.20 1.55 -6.05
C LEU A 553 -4.87 2.15 -6.51
N LYS A 554 -4.98 2.98 -7.54
CA LYS A 554 -3.85 3.66 -8.17
C LYS A 554 -3.61 5.04 -7.57
N HIS A 555 -2.39 5.53 -7.77
CA HIS A 555 -2.08 6.94 -7.62
C HIS A 555 -2.98 7.77 -8.55
N TYR A 556 -3.58 8.82 -7.99
CA TYR A 556 -4.35 9.80 -8.74
C TYR A 556 -3.64 11.14 -8.73
N SER A 557 -3.28 11.66 -9.91
CA SER A 557 -2.63 12.96 -10.07
C SER A 557 -3.58 14.01 -10.66
N PHE A 558 -3.47 15.24 -10.16
CA PHE A 558 -4.21 16.39 -10.69
C PHE A 558 -3.46 17.14 -11.81
N VAL A 559 -2.20 16.79 -12.10
CA VAL A 559 -1.39 17.43 -13.14
C VAL A 559 -2.04 17.23 -14.51
N SER A 560 -2.41 18.31 -15.20
CA SER A 560 -3.06 18.22 -16.51
C SER A 560 -2.13 17.59 -17.56
N ARG A 561 -2.71 16.92 -18.56
CA ARG A 561 -1.94 16.36 -19.69
C ARG A 561 -1.16 17.43 -20.45
N SER A 562 -1.73 18.62 -20.58
CA SER A 562 -1.07 19.78 -21.19
C SER A 562 0.15 20.26 -20.39
N ALA A 563 0.02 20.42 -19.07
CA ALA A 563 1.12 20.83 -18.21
C ALA A 563 2.26 19.80 -18.23
N GLN A 564 1.92 18.51 -18.24
CA GLN A 564 2.91 17.43 -18.39
C GLN A 564 3.67 17.55 -19.72
N GLN A 565 2.97 17.80 -20.84
CA GLN A 565 3.60 17.97 -22.15
C GLN A 565 4.51 19.20 -22.20
N GLU A 566 4.08 20.33 -21.66
CA GLU A 566 4.88 21.55 -21.57
C GLU A 566 6.17 21.32 -20.76
N LEU A 567 6.10 20.54 -19.67
CA LEU A 567 7.29 20.17 -18.89
C LEU A 567 8.23 19.23 -19.64
N LEU A 568 7.71 18.28 -20.41
CA LEU A 568 8.52 17.40 -21.27
C LEU A 568 9.30 18.22 -22.30
N GLU A 569 8.64 19.16 -22.97
CA GLU A 569 9.27 20.07 -23.94
C GLU A 569 10.33 20.96 -23.28
N LYS A 570 9.99 21.56 -22.13
CA LYS A 570 10.91 22.41 -21.32
C LYS A 570 12.21 21.69 -20.97
N PHE A 571 12.12 20.42 -20.55
CA PHE A 571 13.29 19.63 -20.14
C PHE A 571 13.88 18.74 -21.24
N LYS A 572 13.39 18.87 -22.49
CA LYS A 572 13.84 18.11 -23.67
C LYS A 572 13.76 16.58 -23.44
N LEU A 573 12.68 16.13 -22.81
CA LEU A 573 12.44 14.72 -22.48
C LEU A 573 11.45 14.08 -23.45
N PRO A 574 11.62 12.80 -23.80
CA PRO A 574 10.72 12.13 -24.73
C PRO A 574 9.37 11.81 -24.06
N ASN A 575 8.28 11.94 -24.81
CA ASN A 575 6.95 11.53 -24.35
C ASN A 575 6.86 9.98 -24.35
N THR A 576 7.27 9.37 -23.25
CA THR A 576 7.32 7.91 -23.07
C THR A 576 6.69 7.52 -21.75
N PRO A 577 6.29 6.24 -21.55
CA PRO A 577 5.67 5.80 -20.30
C PRO A 577 6.47 6.13 -19.04
N LEU A 578 7.82 6.19 -19.16
CA LEU A 578 8.75 6.58 -18.10
C LEU A 578 8.41 7.94 -17.49
N PHE A 579 7.94 8.89 -18.30
CA PHE A 579 7.65 10.26 -17.87
C PHE A 579 6.15 10.53 -17.69
N ASN A 580 5.28 9.51 -17.74
CA ASN A 580 3.86 9.72 -17.51
C ASN A 580 3.55 9.82 -16.01
N TYR A 581 3.87 10.96 -15.42
CA TYR A 581 3.62 11.28 -14.01
C TYR A 581 2.13 11.21 -13.64
N ARG A 582 1.24 11.61 -14.55
CA ARG A 582 -0.19 11.73 -14.24
C ARG A 582 -0.86 10.37 -14.01
N ASP A 583 -0.60 9.42 -14.90
CA ASP A 583 -1.37 8.17 -15.00
C ASP A 583 -0.57 6.93 -14.55
N LYS A 584 0.70 7.07 -14.16
CA LYS A 584 1.57 5.95 -13.75
C LYS A 584 2.04 6.09 -12.31
N SER A 585 1.93 5.00 -11.57
CA SER A 585 2.52 4.83 -10.24
C SER A 585 3.97 4.34 -10.31
N VAL A 586 4.64 4.26 -9.15
CA VAL A 586 5.96 3.62 -9.04
C VAL A 586 5.92 2.16 -9.48
N LEU A 587 4.85 1.42 -9.15
CA LEU A 587 4.72 0.03 -9.61
C LEU A 587 4.63 -0.04 -11.13
N ASP A 588 3.80 0.81 -11.75
CA ASP A 588 3.66 0.83 -13.20
C ASP A 588 4.98 1.20 -13.91
N LEU A 589 5.76 2.09 -13.31
CA LEU A 589 7.08 2.48 -13.80
C LEU A 589 7.99 1.25 -13.87
N PHE A 590 8.15 0.52 -12.77
CA PHE A 590 9.01 -0.67 -12.72
C PHE A 590 8.52 -1.74 -13.69
N LEU A 591 7.23 -2.11 -13.64
CA LEU A 591 6.65 -3.10 -14.54
C LEU A 591 6.84 -2.75 -16.03
N SER A 592 6.85 -1.46 -16.39
CA SER A 592 7.06 -1.02 -17.78
C SER A 592 8.52 -1.00 -18.24
N ARG A 593 9.48 -1.09 -17.31
CA ARG A 593 10.91 -0.90 -17.60
C ARG A 593 11.75 -2.16 -17.40
N LEU A 594 11.35 -3.05 -16.50
CA LEU A 594 12.01 -4.34 -16.31
C LEU A 594 11.87 -5.19 -17.58
N THR A 595 13.00 -5.68 -18.09
CA THR A 595 13.06 -6.47 -19.33
C THR A 595 13.11 -7.98 -19.06
N ASN A 596 13.53 -8.39 -17.86
CA ASN A 596 13.61 -9.79 -17.46
C ASN A 596 12.40 -10.17 -16.60
N GLN A 597 11.61 -11.15 -17.04
CA GLN A 597 10.43 -11.62 -16.32
C GLN A 597 10.78 -12.19 -14.94
N ASN A 598 12.00 -12.72 -14.76
CA ASN A 598 12.47 -13.24 -13.47
C ASN A 598 12.65 -12.15 -12.41
N GLN A 599 12.57 -10.87 -12.77
CA GLN A 599 12.59 -9.75 -11.82
C GLN A 599 11.20 -9.48 -11.20
N VAL A 600 10.15 -10.15 -11.68
CA VAL A 600 8.76 -9.95 -11.25
C VAL A 600 8.20 -11.25 -10.68
N ASN A 601 7.88 -11.26 -9.39
CA ASN A 601 7.26 -12.40 -8.73
C ASN A 601 5.78 -12.11 -8.43
N PHE A 602 4.89 -13.04 -8.79
CA PHE A 602 3.47 -12.97 -8.48
C PHE A 602 3.14 -13.95 -7.36
N LEU A 603 2.54 -13.47 -6.27
CA LEU A 603 2.15 -14.32 -5.14
C LEU A 603 0.77 -14.92 -5.38
N ARG A 604 0.66 -16.25 -5.48
CA ARG A 604 -0.59 -16.94 -5.82
C ARG A 604 -1.40 -17.38 -4.60
N GLU A 605 -0.74 -17.93 -3.58
CA GLU A 605 -1.41 -18.51 -2.40
C GLU A 605 -2.14 -17.43 -1.58
N HIS A 606 -3.46 -17.52 -1.49
CA HIS A 606 -4.36 -16.62 -0.77
C HIS A 606 -4.80 -17.22 0.57
N TYR A 607 -4.43 -16.57 1.68
CA TYR A 607 -4.66 -17.07 3.04
C TYR A 607 -5.79 -16.35 3.80
N ARG A 608 -6.32 -15.24 3.26
CA ARG A 608 -7.19 -14.34 4.03
C ARG A 608 -8.62 -14.86 4.13
N SER A 609 -9.25 -15.10 3.00
CA SER A 609 -10.70 -15.21 2.83
C SER A 609 -11.08 -16.61 2.33
N THR A 610 -12.32 -17.00 2.58
CA THR A 610 -12.91 -18.24 2.07
C THR A 610 -13.23 -18.11 0.57
N PRO A 611 -13.47 -19.23 -0.14
CA PRO A 611 -13.81 -19.19 -1.56
C PRO A 611 -14.95 -18.24 -1.91
N SER A 612 -16.06 -18.26 -1.16
CA SER A 612 -17.23 -17.41 -1.50
C SER A 612 -16.93 -15.91 -1.45
N LEU A 613 -15.92 -15.50 -0.66
CA LEU A 613 -15.52 -14.10 -0.51
C LEU A 613 -14.58 -13.61 -1.60
N ILE A 614 -13.70 -14.47 -2.13
CA ILE A 614 -12.60 -14.04 -3.02
C ILE A 614 -12.75 -14.53 -4.46
N GLU A 615 -13.52 -15.58 -4.72
CA GLU A 615 -13.56 -16.24 -6.03
C GLU A 615 -14.04 -15.30 -7.15
N PHE A 616 -15.04 -14.44 -6.89
CA PHE A 616 -15.42 -13.39 -7.85
C PHE A 616 -14.23 -12.49 -8.23
N ASN A 617 -13.50 -12.04 -7.22
CA ASN A 617 -12.35 -11.17 -7.41
C ASN A 617 -11.22 -11.91 -8.13
N ASN A 618 -11.02 -13.19 -7.82
CA ASN A 618 -10.05 -14.07 -8.48
C ASN A 618 -10.33 -14.16 -9.98
N GLN A 619 -11.58 -14.41 -10.36
CA GLN A 619 -12.01 -14.54 -11.75
C GLN A 619 -11.97 -13.21 -12.51
N GLU A 620 -12.49 -12.12 -11.93
CA GLU A 620 -12.63 -10.84 -12.64
C GLU A 620 -11.36 -9.98 -12.67
N PHE A 621 -10.45 -10.13 -11.70
CA PHE A 621 -9.27 -9.26 -11.60
C PHE A 621 -7.93 -10.00 -11.69
N TYR A 622 -7.88 -11.31 -11.41
CA TYR A 622 -6.61 -12.04 -11.33
C TYR A 622 -6.57 -13.27 -12.24
N ASP A 623 -7.45 -13.36 -13.25
CA ASP A 623 -7.49 -14.45 -14.23
C ASP A 623 -7.48 -15.85 -13.59
N SER A 624 -8.14 -16.00 -12.44
CA SER A 624 -8.19 -17.24 -11.63
C SER A 624 -6.82 -17.78 -11.19
N GLN A 625 -5.80 -16.91 -11.11
CA GLN A 625 -4.45 -17.29 -10.72
C GLN A 625 -4.24 -17.43 -9.20
N LEU A 626 -5.20 -16.99 -8.36
CA LEU A 626 -5.08 -17.11 -6.91
C LEU A 626 -5.44 -18.51 -6.42
N GLU A 627 -4.60 -19.03 -5.54
CA GLU A 627 -4.70 -20.33 -4.92
C GLU A 627 -5.34 -20.19 -3.52
N ILE A 628 -6.63 -20.48 -3.40
CA ILE A 628 -7.40 -20.19 -2.18
C ILE A 628 -7.14 -21.26 -1.12
N ILE A 629 -6.34 -20.94 -0.12
CA ILE A 629 -5.88 -21.89 0.90
C ILE A 629 -7.03 -22.34 1.85
N LYS A 630 -8.03 -21.48 2.07
CA LYS A 630 -9.18 -21.75 2.94
C LYS A 630 -10.29 -22.57 2.26
N SER A 631 -10.03 -23.22 1.12
CA SER A 631 -11.06 -23.95 0.36
C SER A 631 -11.37 -25.35 0.94
N THR A 632 -11.50 -25.49 2.26
CA THR A 632 -11.83 -26.77 2.93
C THR A 632 -13.34 -26.98 3.05
N PRO A 633 -13.87 -28.22 3.23
CA PRO A 633 -15.32 -28.50 3.20
C PRO A 633 -16.19 -27.63 4.10
N GLU A 634 -15.67 -27.28 5.29
CA GLU A 634 -16.28 -26.33 6.24
C GLU A 634 -16.67 -25.00 5.58
N TYR A 635 -15.83 -24.48 4.68
CA TYR A 635 -15.99 -23.17 4.06
C TYR A 635 -16.51 -23.23 2.62
N THR A 636 -16.45 -24.39 1.96
CA THR A 636 -16.99 -24.57 0.62
C THR A 636 -18.49 -24.85 0.62
N ASN A 637 -19.02 -25.40 1.72
CA ASN A 637 -20.43 -25.77 1.84
C ASN A 637 -21.31 -24.63 2.37
N GLU A 638 -20.73 -23.62 3.01
CA GLU A 638 -21.44 -22.45 3.54
C GLU A 638 -21.06 -21.19 2.76
N ASN A 639 -22.04 -20.33 2.47
CA ASN A 639 -21.78 -19.03 1.87
C ASN A 639 -21.55 -17.98 2.97
N GLN A 640 -20.36 -17.39 3.03
CA GLN A 640 -20.02 -16.35 4.00
C GLN A 640 -20.40 -14.92 3.57
N ILE A 641 -21.27 -14.81 2.56
CA ILE A 641 -21.86 -13.54 2.11
C ILE A 641 -23.36 -13.57 2.35
N GLU A 642 -23.86 -12.62 3.14
CA GLU A 642 -25.29 -12.33 3.25
C GLU A 642 -25.59 -11.01 2.52
N ILE A 643 -26.57 -11.04 1.61
CA ILE A 643 -27.05 -9.85 0.90
C ILE A 643 -28.48 -9.51 1.33
N GLU A 644 -28.71 -8.23 1.61
CA GLU A 644 -30.03 -7.70 1.94
C GLU A 644 -30.35 -6.51 1.02
N ILE A 645 -31.39 -6.68 0.20
CA ILE A 645 -31.92 -5.63 -0.67
C ILE A 645 -32.94 -4.83 0.12
N LEU A 646 -32.71 -3.52 0.24
CA LEU A 646 -33.49 -2.59 1.05
C LEU A 646 -34.22 -1.57 0.17
N GLU A 647 -35.38 -1.09 0.59
CA GLU A 647 -36.09 0.01 -0.09
C GLU A 647 -35.52 1.39 0.27
N GLY A 648 -34.19 1.54 0.17
CA GLY A 648 -33.47 2.78 0.44
C GLY A 648 -33.47 3.76 -0.73
N ARG A 649 -33.37 5.05 -0.42
CA ARG A 649 -33.15 6.11 -1.44
C ARG A 649 -31.93 6.94 -1.09
N ARG A 650 -31.11 7.21 -2.11
CA ARG A 650 -29.95 8.10 -2.02
C ARG A 650 -30.40 9.55 -2.13
N ASP A 651 -30.24 10.32 -1.06
CA ASP A 651 -30.64 11.73 -1.02
C ASP A 651 -29.70 12.64 -1.83
N LYS A 652 -30.04 13.93 -1.92
CA LYS A 652 -29.22 14.96 -2.60
C LYS A 652 -27.83 15.16 -1.96
N LYS A 653 -27.63 14.73 -0.71
CA LYS A 653 -26.33 14.75 -0.01
C LYS A 653 -25.51 13.49 -0.30
N GLY A 654 -26.06 12.55 -1.07
CA GLY A 654 -25.44 11.29 -1.41
C GLY A 654 -25.44 10.28 -0.27
N ILE A 655 -26.47 10.31 0.58
CA ILE A 655 -26.63 9.45 1.76
C ILE A 655 -27.82 8.51 1.53
N ASN A 656 -27.66 7.24 1.85
CA ASN A 656 -28.76 6.28 1.97
C ASN A 656 -28.98 5.97 3.45
N SER A 657 -29.99 6.60 4.05
CA SER A 657 -30.25 6.50 5.49
C SER A 657 -30.78 5.13 5.93
N ILE A 658 -31.45 4.41 5.03
CA ILE A 658 -32.02 3.09 5.31
C ILE A 658 -30.89 2.05 5.42
N GLU A 659 -29.98 2.01 4.45
CA GLU A 659 -28.77 1.17 4.52
C GLU A 659 -27.95 1.48 5.78
N ALA A 660 -27.74 2.77 6.09
CA ALA A 660 -26.94 3.19 7.26
C ALA A 660 -27.56 2.73 8.59
N LYS A 661 -28.89 2.83 8.73
CA LYS A 661 -29.60 2.34 9.92
C LYS A 661 -29.55 0.82 10.04
N ARG A 662 -29.65 0.10 8.92
CA ARG A 662 -29.55 -1.37 8.92
C ARG A 662 -28.16 -1.85 9.33
N ILE A 663 -27.09 -1.22 8.83
CA ILE A 663 -25.71 -1.45 9.28
C ILE A 663 -25.61 -1.26 10.80
N LEU A 664 -26.17 -0.18 11.34
CA LEU A 664 -26.11 0.08 12.77
C LEU A 664 -26.85 -0.98 13.59
N SER A 665 -28.02 -1.46 13.11
CA SER A 665 -28.72 -2.59 13.73
C SER A 665 -27.84 -3.83 13.75
N LYS A 666 -27.23 -4.19 12.63
CA LYS A 666 -26.38 -5.38 12.53
C LYS A 666 -25.15 -5.27 13.42
N ILE A 667 -24.53 -4.09 13.56
CA ILE A 667 -23.44 -3.86 14.52
C ILE A 667 -23.91 -4.17 15.94
N LYS A 668 -25.10 -3.69 16.34
CA LYS A 668 -25.65 -3.95 17.68
C LYS A 668 -25.95 -5.45 17.89
N GLU A 669 -26.47 -6.13 16.87
CA GLU A 669 -26.68 -7.58 16.88
C GLU A 669 -25.36 -8.33 17.08
N LEU A 670 -24.33 -8.03 16.27
CA LEU A 670 -23.01 -8.65 16.37
C LEU A 670 -22.35 -8.41 17.73
N ILE A 671 -22.41 -7.17 18.25
CA ILE A 671 -21.88 -6.86 19.58
C ILE A 671 -22.59 -7.69 20.64
N LYS A 672 -23.91 -7.85 20.56
CA LYS A 672 -24.69 -8.66 21.51
C LYS A 672 -24.33 -10.14 21.42
N THR A 673 -24.21 -10.68 20.21
CA THR A 673 -23.89 -12.10 19.97
C THR A 673 -22.51 -12.46 20.50
N TYR A 674 -21.50 -11.64 20.22
CA TYR A 674 -20.11 -11.94 20.58
C TYR A 674 -19.69 -11.44 21.96
N LYS A 675 -20.57 -10.75 22.70
CA LYS A 675 -20.23 -10.18 24.02
C LYS A 675 -19.78 -11.22 25.04
N THR A 676 -20.25 -12.45 24.91
CA THR A 676 -19.97 -13.57 25.83
C THR A 676 -18.79 -14.44 25.40
N TYR A 677 -18.17 -14.14 24.26
CA TYR A 677 -17.02 -14.88 23.76
C TYR A 677 -15.72 -14.19 24.17
N ASP A 678 -14.70 -14.99 24.50
CA ASP A 678 -13.39 -14.46 24.88
C ASP A 678 -12.69 -13.75 23.71
N ASP A 679 -12.81 -14.31 22.50
CA ASP A 679 -12.35 -13.69 21.26
C ASP A 679 -13.51 -13.03 20.51
N VAL A 680 -13.47 -11.70 20.46
CA VAL A 680 -14.46 -10.86 19.80
C VAL A 680 -13.99 -10.45 18.40
N PRO A 681 -14.87 -10.50 17.39
CA PRO A 681 -14.42 -10.26 16.04
C PRO A 681 -14.18 -8.79 15.74
N THR A 682 -13.25 -8.54 14.84
CA THR A 682 -13.01 -7.17 14.35
C THR A 682 -14.03 -6.79 13.28
N ILE A 683 -14.63 -5.60 13.39
CA ILE A 683 -15.71 -5.15 12.50
C ILE A 683 -15.25 -3.98 11.63
N GLY A 684 -15.49 -4.06 10.32
CA GLY A 684 -15.27 -2.97 9.38
C GLY A 684 -16.54 -2.60 8.61
N ILE A 685 -16.69 -1.32 8.29
CA ILE A 685 -17.78 -0.80 7.48
C ILE A 685 -17.21 -0.10 6.26
N ILE A 686 -17.64 -0.52 5.07
CA ILE A 686 -17.19 0.04 3.79
C ILE A 686 -18.38 0.68 3.07
N ALA A 687 -18.19 1.92 2.62
CA ALA A 687 -19.11 2.57 1.68
C ALA A 687 -18.32 3.32 0.59
N PRO A 688 -18.69 3.21 -0.70
CA PRO A 688 -17.93 3.84 -1.80
C PRO A 688 -17.86 5.38 -1.72
N PHE A 689 -18.79 6.00 -1.00
CA PHE A 689 -18.99 7.45 -0.96
C PHE A 689 -18.68 8.05 0.41
N SER A 690 -17.84 9.08 0.45
CA SER A 690 -17.43 9.72 1.70
C SER A 690 -18.58 10.38 2.47
N SER A 691 -19.66 10.81 1.79
CA SER A 691 -20.89 11.32 2.42
C SER A 691 -21.55 10.25 3.30
N GLN A 692 -21.71 9.04 2.78
CA GLN A 692 -22.27 7.90 3.49
C GLN A 692 -21.38 7.49 4.67
N VAL A 693 -20.06 7.41 4.46
CA VAL A 693 -19.09 7.09 5.52
C VAL A 693 -19.18 8.09 6.68
N LYS A 694 -19.26 9.39 6.39
CA LYS A 694 -19.40 10.43 7.42
C LYS A 694 -20.69 10.27 8.20
N TYR A 695 -21.79 9.96 7.51
CA TYR A 695 -23.08 9.75 8.14
C TYR A 695 -23.09 8.52 9.05
N ILE A 696 -22.59 7.37 8.57
CA ILE A 696 -22.47 6.16 9.37
C ILE A 696 -21.56 6.38 10.59
N ASN A 697 -20.42 7.06 10.43
CA ASN A 697 -19.55 7.40 11.55
C ASN A 697 -20.25 8.25 12.62
N SER A 698 -21.10 9.21 12.22
CA SER A 698 -21.93 9.97 13.15
C SER A 698 -22.85 9.04 13.93
N LEU A 699 -23.57 8.16 13.25
CA LEU A 699 -24.49 7.21 13.89
C LEU A 699 -23.78 6.25 14.86
N ILE A 700 -22.61 5.75 14.49
CA ILE A 700 -21.78 4.90 15.35
C ILE A 700 -21.34 5.69 16.59
N SER A 701 -20.84 6.92 16.40
CA SER A 701 -20.41 7.78 17.51
C SER A 701 -21.55 8.14 18.46
N ASP A 702 -22.77 8.29 17.95
CA ASP A 702 -23.94 8.70 18.74
C ASP A 702 -24.59 7.52 19.48
N GLN A 703 -24.52 6.30 18.94
CA GLN A 703 -25.32 5.16 19.42
C GLN A 703 -24.53 3.93 19.89
N ILE A 704 -23.23 3.84 19.62
CA ILE A 704 -22.39 2.71 20.06
C ILE A 704 -21.43 3.19 21.15
N PRO A 705 -21.37 2.53 22.32
CA PRO A 705 -20.44 2.88 23.39
C PRO A 705 -18.98 2.82 22.94
N TYR A 706 -18.15 3.73 23.45
CA TYR A 706 -16.73 3.82 23.11
C TYR A 706 -15.97 2.53 23.42
N GLU A 707 -16.31 1.85 24.52
CA GLU A 707 -15.73 0.57 24.94
C GLU A 707 -15.96 -0.51 23.89
N SER A 708 -17.18 -0.59 23.34
CA SER A 708 -17.51 -1.54 22.27
C SER A 708 -16.79 -1.19 20.97
N ILE A 709 -16.69 0.09 20.61
CA ILE A 709 -15.92 0.55 19.44
C ILE A 709 -14.46 0.10 19.54
N LYS A 710 -13.86 0.26 20.72
CA LYS A 710 -12.47 -0.13 20.99
C LYS A 710 -12.28 -1.65 21.01
N GLN A 711 -13.18 -2.37 21.69
CA GLN A 711 -13.14 -3.83 21.84
C GLN A 711 -13.24 -4.54 20.47
N PHE A 712 -14.23 -4.17 19.66
CA PHE A 712 -14.47 -4.74 18.32
C PHE A 712 -13.62 -4.08 17.22
N LYS A 713 -12.74 -3.13 17.59
CA LYS A 713 -11.88 -2.34 16.67
C LYS A 713 -12.66 -1.81 15.45
N ILE A 714 -13.84 -1.25 15.72
CA ILE A 714 -14.79 -0.81 14.69
C ILE A 714 -14.17 0.33 13.88
N VAL A 715 -14.15 0.17 12.55
CA VAL A 715 -13.68 1.21 11.63
C VAL A 715 -14.67 1.36 10.48
N CYS A 716 -14.96 2.59 10.07
CA CYS A 716 -15.82 2.91 8.93
C CYS A 716 -15.10 3.83 7.94
N GLY A 717 -15.16 3.50 6.66
CA GLY A 717 -14.33 4.13 5.63
C GLY A 717 -14.77 3.85 4.21
N THR A 718 -14.16 4.56 3.27
CA THR A 718 -14.20 4.23 1.84
C THR A 718 -13.18 3.14 1.51
N PRO A 719 -13.26 2.49 0.33
CA PRO A 719 -12.21 1.57 -0.12
C PRO A 719 -10.80 2.17 -0.03
N TYR A 720 -10.63 3.46 -0.36
CA TYR A 720 -9.36 4.19 -0.24
C TYR A 720 -8.80 4.24 1.18
N THR A 721 -9.66 4.42 2.18
CA THR A 721 -9.23 4.46 3.59
C THR A 721 -9.05 3.07 4.20
N PHE A 722 -9.63 2.03 3.58
CA PHE A 722 -9.52 0.64 4.03
C PHE A 722 -8.35 -0.11 3.36
N GLN A 723 -7.64 0.52 2.43
CA GLN A 723 -6.49 -0.10 1.77
C GLN A 723 -5.38 -0.41 2.79
N GLY A 724 -4.84 -1.63 2.72
CA GLY A 724 -3.91 -2.14 3.74
C GLY A 724 -4.56 -2.51 5.08
N SER A 725 -5.89 -2.41 5.21
CA SER A 725 -6.64 -2.83 6.38
C SER A 725 -7.56 -4.02 6.07
N GLU A 726 -7.74 -4.91 7.05
CA GLU A 726 -8.61 -6.08 6.97
C GLU A 726 -9.37 -6.27 8.29
N ARG A 727 -10.54 -6.89 8.22
CA ARG A 727 -11.41 -7.17 9.37
C ARG A 727 -12.04 -8.53 9.22
N GLU A 728 -12.41 -9.14 10.34
CA GLU A 728 -13.05 -10.46 10.32
C GLU A 728 -14.45 -10.38 9.71
N ILE A 729 -15.21 -9.37 10.12
CA ILE A 729 -16.54 -9.08 9.58
C ILE A 729 -16.52 -7.74 8.86
N ILE A 730 -17.00 -7.71 7.62
CA ILE A 730 -17.19 -6.48 6.84
C ILE A 730 -18.68 -6.26 6.55
N LEU A 731 -19.15 -5.03 6.79
CA LEU A 731 -20.47 -4.57 6.41
C LEU A 731 -20.32 -3.57 5.27
N ILE A 732 -20.98 -3.79 4.13
CA ILE A 732 -20.89 -2.93 2.95
C ILE A 732 -22.23 -2.22 2.73
N SER A 733 -22.18 -0.89 2.59
CA SER A 733 -23.29 -0.08 2.06
C SER A 733 -22.91 0.44 0.69
N PHE A 734 -23.55 -0.09 -0.35
CA PHE A 734 -23.29 0.38 -1.72
C PHE A 734 -23.90 1.75 -2.01
N THR A 735 -24.90 2.18 -1.23
CA THR A 735 -25.53 3.51 -1.27
C THR A 735 -26.28 3.83 -2.56
N VAL A 736 -26.17 3.01 -3.61
CA VAL A 736 -26.82 3.23 -4.91
C VAL A 736 -28.26 2.67 -4.90
N CYS A 737 -29.15 3.37 -5.59
CA CYS A 737 -30.56 3.03 -5.78
C CYS A 737 -30.98 3.36 -7.22
N ARG A 738 -32.14 2.88 -7.69
CA ARG A 738 -32.63 3.05 -9.08
C ARG A 738 -32.48 4.48 -9.63
N ASP A 739 -32.84 5.49 -8.84
CA ASP A 739 -32.80 6.91 -9.26
C ASP A 739 -31.43 7.58 -9.06
N THR A 740 -30.36 6.80 -8.82
CA THR A 740 -29.03 7.35 -8.59
C THR A 740 -28.40 7.86 -9.88
N HIS A 741 -27.84 9.07 -9.84
CA HIS A 741 -27.15 9.67 -10.97
C HIS A 741 -26.01 8.77 -11.51
N HIS A 742 -25.88 8.68 -12.84
CA HIS A 742 -24.96 7.78 -13.53
C HIS A 742 -23.51 7.86 -13.03
N SER A 743 -23.02 9.05 -12.68
CA SER A 743 -21.64 9.24 -12.17
C SER A 743 -21.32 8.43 -10.91
N ALA A 744 -22.31 8.17 -10.04
CA ALA A 744 -22.12 7.35 -8.86
C ALA A 744 -21.98 5.86 -9.22
N TYR A 745 -22.75 5.38 -10.20
CA TYR A 745 -22.55 4.05 -10.78
C TYR A 745 -21.20 3.92 -11.49
N THR A 746 -20.76 4.96 -12.22
CA THR A 746 -19.42 4.96 -12.86
C THR A 746 -18.32 4.83 -11.81
N HIS A 747 -18.42 5.53 -10.68
CA HIS A 747 -17.44 5.42 -9.59
C HIS A 747 -17.45 4.05 -8.92
N LEU A 748 -18.64 3.49 -8.66
CA LEU A 748 -18.78 2.16 -8.07
C LEU A 748 -18.24 1.05 -8.98
N ASN A 749 -18.48 1.16 -10.30
CA ASN A 749 -18.03 0.18 -11.29
C ASN A 749 -16.54 0.29 -11.65
N LYS A 750 -15.77 1.18 -11.02
CA LYS A 750 -14.31 1.16 -11.15
C LYS A 750 -13.78 -0.14 -10.55
N ALA A 751 -13.02 -0.92 -11.33
CA ALA A 751 -12.42 -2.18 -10.91
C ALA A 751 -11.71 -2.06 -9.55
N GLU A 752 -10.87 -1.04 -9.40
CA GLU A 752 -10.09 -0.77 -8.18
C GLU A 752 -10.98 -0.55 -6.93
N VAL A 753 -12.11 0.14 -7.10
CA VAL A 753 -13.03 0.49 -6.00
C VAL A 753 -13.78 -0.73 -5.53
N LEU A 754 -14.34 -1.51 -6.47
CA LEU A 754 -15.06 -2.72 -6.13
C LEU A 754 -14.11 -3.80 -5.59
N ASN A 755 -12.97 -4.02 -6.27
CA ASN A 755 -11.97 -5.01 -5.86
C ASN A 755 -11.47 -4.72 -4.43
N VAL A 756 -11.06 -3.49 -4.13
CA VAL A 756 -10.65 -3.15 -2.77
C VAL A 756 -11.82 -3.25 -1.79
N GLY A 757 -13.02 -2.84 -2.18
CA GLY A 757 -14.21 -2.88 -1.33
C GLY A 757 -14.63 -4.28 -0.89
N THR A 758 -14.52 -5.29 -1.76
CA THR A 758 -15.00 -6.66 -1.51
C THR A 758 -13.92 -7.60 -0.96
N THR A 759 -12.65 -7.20 -0.93
CA THR A 759 -11.52 -8.07 -0.52
C THR A 759 -11.03 -7.85 0.92
N ARG A 760 -11.78 -7.11 1.74
CA ARG A 760 -11.35 -6.73 3.12
C ARG A 760 -11.82 -7.69 4.20
N ALA A 761 -12.77 -8.58 3.90
CA ALA A 761 -13.33 -9.54 4.85
C ALA A 761 -12.41 -10.76 4.99
N LYS A 762 -12.15 -11.21 6.23
CA LYS A 762 -11.46 -12.49 6.48
C LYS A 762 -12.42 -13.66 6.62
N SER A 763 -13.58 -13.42 7.23
CA SER A 763 -14.48 -14.48 7.67
C SER A 763 -15.90 -14.29 7.14
N PHE A 764 -16.47 -13.08 7.19
CA PHE A 764 -17.86 -12.86 6.78
C PHE A 764 -18.11 -11.47 6.19
N GLN A 765 -19.05 -11.39 5.25
CA GLN A 765 -19.47 -10.13 4.64
C GLN A 765 -21.00 -9.96 4.64
N TYR A 766 -21.47 -8.82 5.14
CA TYR A 766 -22.86 -8.39 5.04
C TYR A 766 -22.98 -7.28 4.00
N ILE A 767 -23.81 -7.46 2.99
CA ILE A 767 -24.01 -6.52 1.89
C ILE A 767 -25.40 -5.90 1.99
N TYR A 768 -25.43 -4.58 2.03
CA TYR A 768 -26.66 -3.78 1.98
C TYR A 768 -26.67 -2.96 0.69
N THR A 769 -27.73 -3.13 -0.09
CA THR A 769 -27.94 -2.42 -1.36
C THR A 769 -29.39 -1.98 -1.49
N SER A 770 -29.66 -0.90 -2.21
CA SER A 770 -31.02 -0.44 -2.51
C SER A 770 -31.36 -0.46 -3.99
N VAL A 771 -30.71 -1.35 -4.72
CA VAL A 771 -30.97 -1.64 -6.13
C VAL A 771 -30.90 -3.15 -6.34
N ASP A 772 -31.83 -3.69 -7.11
CA ASP A 772 -31.85 -5.08 -7.54
C ASP A 772 -30.97 -5.26 -8.77
N LYS A 773 -30.35 -6.44 -8.95
CA LYS A 773 -29.53 -6.73 -10.14
C LYS A 773 -30.28 -6.52 -11.46
N LYS A 774 -31.60 -6.73 -11.48
CA LYS A 774 -32.45 -6.56 -12.67
C LYS A 774 -32.48 -5.11 -13.17
N ASP A 775 -32.21 -4.15 -12.28
CA ASP A 775 -32.20 -2.72 -12.58
C ASP A 775 -30.81 -2.22 -13.03
N LEU A 776 -29.81 -3.10 -13.10
CA LEU A 776 -28.44 -2.76 -13.48
C LEU A 776 -28.14 -3.17 -14.92
N ASN A 777 -27.20 -2.46 -15.56
CA ASN A 777 -26.66 -2.89 -16.85
C ASN A 777 -25.90 -4.21 -16.67
N LYS A 778 -26.19 -5.21 -17.51
CA LYS A 778 -25.57 -6.55 -17.49
C LYS A 778 -24.04 -6.53 -17.66
N ASP A 779 -23.52 -5.54 -18.38
CA ASP A 779 -22.07 -5.40 -18.58
C ASP A 779 -21.37 -4.69 -17.41
N SER A 780 -22.14 -4.15 -16.45
CA SER A 780 -21.57 -3.46 -15.30
C SER A 780 -20.92 -4.45 -14.33
N LEU A 781 -19.76 -4.08 -13.80
CA LEU A 781 -19.03 -4.88 -12.82
C LEU A 781 -19.87 -5.15 -11.56
N PHE A 782 -20.69 -4.19 -11.16
CA PHE A 782 -21.60 -4.34 -10.03
C PHE A 782 -22.72 -5.36 -10.30
N PHE A 783 -23.27 -5.38 -11.52
CA PHE A 783 -24.20 -6.45 -11.91
C PHE A 783 -23.53 -7.82 -11.84
N LYS A 784 -22.34 -7.96 -12.43
CA LYS A 784 -21.58 -9.21 -12.39
C LYS A 784 -21.36 -9.70 -10.96
N TYR A 785 -21.01 -8.78 -10.05
CA TYR A 785 -20.80 -9.10 -8.63
C TYR A 785 -22.08 -9.60 -7.95
N LEU A 786 -23.21 -8.90 -8.10
CA LEU A 786 -24.48 -9.35 -7.52
C LEU A 786 -24.93 -10.68 -8.13
N ASN A 787 -24.77 -10.85 -9.44
CA ASN A 787 -25.10 -12.09 -10.12
C ASN A 787 -24.22 -13.26 -9.67
N PHE A 788 -22.94 -13.01 -9.40
CA PHE A 788 -22.04 -14.01 -8.82
C PHE A 788 -22.53 -14.44 -7.44
N ILE A 789 -22.82 -13.49 -6.53
CA ILE A 789 -23.24 -13.81 -5.16
C ILE A 789 -24.50 -14.67 -5.12
N GLU A 790 -25.50 -14.33 -5.94
CA GLU A 790 -26.77 -15.06 -5.96
C GLU A 790 -26.66 -16.48 -6.54
N ASN A 791 -25.74 -16.69 -7.49
CA ASN A 791 -25.58 -17.99 -8.16
C ASN A 791 -24.35 -18.76 -7.66
N TYR A 792 -23.67 -18.27 -6.62
CA TYR A 792 -22.42 -18.84 -6.17
C TYR A 792 -22.64 -20.28 -5.68
N GLN A 793 -22.01 -21.22 -6.37
CA GLN A 793 -21.81 -22.59 -5.94
C GLN A 793 -20.33 -22.87 -6.05
N TYR A 794 -19.73 -23.39 -4.99
CA TYR A 794 -18.35 -23.85 -5.09
C TYR A 794 -18.32 -25.06 -6.02
N GLU A 795 -17.61 -24.93 -7.14
CA GLU A 795 -17.43 -26.04 -8.08
C GLU A 795 -16.62 -27.15 -7.41
N THR A 796 -17.30 -28.11 -6.79
CA THR A 796 -16.72 -29.46 -6.65
C THR A 796 -16.75 -30.03 -8.06
N LYS A 797 -15.60 -30.00 -8.76
CA LYS A 797 -15.42 -30.83 -9.96
C LYS A 797 -15.60 -32.28 -9.52
N ASN A 798 -16.83 -32.78 -9.56
CA ASN A 798 -17.07 -34.19 -9.86
C ASN A 798 -16.67 -34.32 -11.33
N SER A 799 -15.36 -34.33 -11.60
CA SER A 799 -14.90 -34.88 -12.87
C SER A 799 -15.52 -36.26 -12.97
N LEU A 800 -16.07 -36.58 -14.14
CA LEU A 800 -16.25 -37.96 -14.57
C LEU A 800 -14.88 -38.63 -14.40
N ALA A 801 -14.60 -39.17 -13.21
CA ALA A 801 -13.33 -39.80 -12.93
C ALA A 801 -13.28 -41.00 -13.87
N GLU A 802 -12.24 -41.04 -14.71
CA GLU A 802 -11.87 -42.29 -15.33
C GLU A 802 -11.70 -43.33 -14.22
N LYS A 803 -12.16 -44.54 -14.48
CA LYS A 803 -12.19 -45.58 -13.47
C LYS A 803 -10.76 -45.93 -13.05
N ASP A 804 -10.36 -45.50 -11.86
CA ASP A 804 -9.05 -45.77 -11.27
C ASP A 804 -9.20 -46.90 -10.24
N ASP A 805 -8.85 -48.11 -10.65
CA ASP A 805 -8.94 -49.31 -9.80
C ASP A 805 -8.08 -49.17 -8.52
N PHE A 806 -6.97 -48.42 -8.57
CA PHE A 806 -6.13 -48.17 -7.40
C PHE A 806 -6.84 -47.24 -6.41
N GLN A 807 -7.42 -46.15 -6.90
CA GLN A 807 -8.21 -45.22 -6.09
C GLN A 807 -9.43 -45.92 -5.45
N ASP A 808 -10.18 -46.72 -6.23
CA ASP A 808 -11.36 -47.47 -5.76
C ASP A 808 -11.01 -48.41 -4.60
N GLU A 809 -9.91 -49.15 -4.69
CA GLU A 809 -9.46 -50.06 -3.64
C GLU A 809 -9.14 -49.33 -2.32
N ILE A 810 -8.54 -48.14 -2.38
CA ILE A 810 -8.26 -47.33 -1.19
C ILE A 810 -9.55 -46.81 -0.57
N VAL A 811 -10.50 -46.35 -1.38
CA VAL A 811 -11.81 -45.88 -0.91
C VAL A 811 -12.56 -46.99 -0.15
N GLU A 812 -12.51 -48.24 -0.61
CA GLU A 812 -13.11 -49.36 0.13
C GLU A 812 -12.50 -49.56 1.52
N VAL A 813 -11.19 -49.34 1.66
CA VAL A 813 -10.50 -49.44 2.95
C VAL A 813 -10.92 -48.31 3.88
N LEU A 814 -11.06 -47.08 3.36
CA LEU A 814 -11.54 -45.93 4.12
C LEU A 814 -13.00 -46.11 4.56
N LYS A 815 -13.87 -46.67 3.70
CA LYS A 815 -15.25 -47.03 4.06
C LYS A 815 -15.31 -48.04 5.20
N LYS A 816 -14.44 -49.05 5.21
CA LYS A 816 -14.32 -50.03 6.31
C LYS A 816 -13.86 -49.40 7.63
N LEU A 817 -13.35 -48.16 7.61
CA LEU A 817 -12.90 -47.42 8.80
C LEU A 817 -13.96 -46.47 9.37
N ASN A 818 -15.20 -46.48 8.85
CA ASN A 818 -16.27 -45.57 9.25
C ASN A 818 -15.86 -44.08 9.16
N ILE A 819 -15.17 -43.70 8.08
CA ILE A 819 -14.77 -42.31 7.83
C ILE A 819 -15.99 -41.52 7.32
N GLU A 820 -16.27 -40.38 7.95
CA GLU A 820 -17.51 -39.62 7.80
C GLU A 820 -17.61 -38.90 6.45
N TYR A 821 -16.48 -38.44 5.90
CA TYR A 821 -16.43 -37.67 4.66
C TYR A 821 -15.23 -38.11 3.83
N VAL A 822 -15.47 -38.59 2.60
CA VAL A 822 -14.45 -38.94 1.60
C VAL A 822 -14.84 -38.28 0.28
N ASN A 823 -13.91 -37.56 -0.33
CA ASN A 823 -14.10 -36.90 -1.62
C ASN A 823 -12.91 -37.21 -2.54
N LEU A 824 -13.22 -37.47 -3.80
CA LEU A 824 -12.24 -37.82 -4.83
C LEU A 824 -11.97 -36.59 -5.69
N SER A 825 -10.71 -36.41 -6.11
CA SER A 825 -10.31 -35.27 -6.95
C SER A 825 -10.75 -33.92 -6.36
N TYR A 826 -10.55 -33.73 -5.05
CA TYR A 826 -11.04 -32.56 -4.33
C TYR A 826 -10.18 -31.31 -4.64
N PRO A 827 -10.77 -30.21 -5.18
CA PRO A 827 -10.02 -29.00 -5.46
C PRO A 827 -9.70 -28.26 -4.15
N LEU A 828 -8.41 -28.21 -3.78
CA LEU A 828 -7.91 -27.52 -2.61
C LEU A 828 -6.65 -26.72 -2.93
N ALA A 829 -6.65 -25.44 -2.53
CA ALA A 829 -5.49 -24.56 -2.63
C ALA A 829 -4.96 -24.40 -4.07
N GLY A 830 -5.72 -24.72 -5.11
CA GLY A 830 -5.24 -24.74 -6.51
C GLY A 830 -4.63 -26.08 -6.96
N SER A 831 -4.72 -27.12 -6.13
CA SER A 831 -4.43 -28.50 -6.49
C SER A 831 -5.70 -29.34 -6.51
N ILE A 832 -5.68 -30.45 -7.25
CA ILE A 832 -6.72 -31.47 -7.23
C ILE A 832 -6.16 -32.61 -6.36
N LEU A 833 -6.75 -32.84 -5.20
CA LEU A 833 -6.33 -33.90 -4.29
C LEU A 833 -7.00 -35.22 -4.65
N ASP A 834 -6.22 -36.26 -4.85
CA ASP A 834 -6.71 -37.58 -5.29
C ASP A 834 -7.75 -38.15 -4.34
N ILE A 835 -7.40 -38.32 -3.05
CA ILE A 835 -8.34 -38.76 -2.01
C ILE A 835 -8.21 -37.83 -0.81
N PHE A 836 -9.23 -36.99 -0.60
CA PHE A 836 -9.35 -36.12 0.56
C PHE A 836 -10.44 -36.63 1.50
N PHE A 837 -10.16 -36.66 2.80
CA PHE A 837 -11.15 -37.11 3.78
C PHE A 837 -11.02 -36.43 5.14
N ILE A 838 -12.11 -36.44 5.90
CA ILE A 838 -12.17 -35.90 7.26
C ILE A 838 -12.53 -37.03 8.22
N HIS A 839 -11.77 -37.13 9.31
CA HIS A 839 -12.05 -38.05 10.39
C HIS A 839 -11.77 -37.39 11.74
N LYS A 840 -12.79 -37.30 12.61
CA LYS A 840 -12.71 -36.64 13.94
C LYS A 840 -12.14 -35.21 13.84
N GLU A 841 -12.73 -34.38 12.97
CA GLU A 841 -12.33 -32.99 12.71
C GLU A 841 -10.92 -32.81 12.09
N GLN A 842 -10.16 -33.89 11.90
CA GLN A 842 -8.84 -33.85 11.27
C GLN A 842 -8.94 -34.10 9.76
N LYS A 843 -8.17 -33.32 8.99
CA LYS A 843 -8.16 -33.33 7.53
C LYS A 843 -6.99 -34.19 7.03
N TYR A 844 -7.28 -35.10 6.10
CA TYR A 844 -6.30 -36.03 5.55
C TYR A 844 -6.31 -36.00 4.02
N PHE A 845 -5.14 -36.23 3.44
CA PHE A 845 -4.93 -36.34 2.00
C PHE A 845 -4.07 -37.57 1.72
N ILE A 846 -4.54 -38.48 0.85
CA ILE A 846 -3.73 -39.56 0.29
C ILE A 846 -3.40 -39.17 -1.15
N ASP A 847 -2.11 -39.07 -1.41
CA ASP A 847 -1.55 -38.79 -2.74
C ASP A 847 -1.19 -40.13 -3.40
N LEU A 848 -1.85 -40.47 -4.49
CA LEU A 848 -1.66 -41.71 -5.23
C LEU A 848 -0.56 -41.48 -6.27
N ILE A 849 0.44 -42.36 -6.31
CA ILE A 849 1.64 -42.15 -7.13
C ILE A 849 1.92 -43.38 -7.99
N GLY A 850 2.20 -43.17 -9.27
CA GLY A 850 2.69 -44.21 -10.16
C GLY A 850 1.63 -45.19 -10.66
N TYR A 851 0.34 -44.83 -10.64
CA TYR A 851 -0.69 -45.55 -11.42
C TYR A 851 -1.01 -44.77 -12.71
N PRO A 852 -1.11 -45.39 -13.89
CA PRO A 852 -1.40 -44.69 -15.14
C PRO A 852 -2.76 -44.00 -15.06
N GLY A 853 -2.77 -42.70 -15.37
CA GLY A 853 -3.98 -41.88 -15.30
C GLY A 853 -3.66 -40.46 -14.84
N ALA A 854 -4.69 -39.75 -14.38
CA ALA A 854 -4.57 -38.37 -13.92
C ALA A 854 -3.72 -38.19 -12.64
N HIS A 855 -3.53 -39.27 -11.87
CA HIS A 855 -2.82 -39.31 -10.58
C HIS A 855 -1.47 -40.03 -10.69
N TYR A 856 -0.79 -39.91 -11.84
CA TYR A 856 0.48 -40.61 -12.06
C TYR A 856 1.65 -39.95 -11.30
N ASP A 857 1.73 -38.61 -11.37
CA ASP A 857 2.82 -37.82 -10.80
C ASP A 857 2.62 -37.55 -9.31
N ALA A 858 3.72 -37.49 -8.55
CA ALA A 858 3.69 -37.08 -7.16
C ALA A 858 3.65 -35.55 -7.02
N PHE A 859 3.06 -35.05 -5.93
CA PHE A 859 3.17 -33.65 -5.58
C PHE A 859 4.61 -33.23 -5.23
N SER A 860 4.91 -31.94 -5.44
CA SER A 860 6.20 -31.37 -5.01
C SER A 860 6.31 -31.31 -3.49
N ILE A 861 7.55 -31.32 -2.98
CA ILE A 861 7.86 -31.18 -1.55
C ILE A 861 7.27 -29.88 -0.99
N GLU A 862 7.37 -28.78 -1.73
CA GLU A 862 6.78 -27.50 -1.37
C GLU A 862 5.28 -27.63 -1.17
N ARG A 863 4.60 -28.44 -1.99
CA ARG A 863 3.16 -28.63 -1.88
C ARG A 863 2.76 -29.45 -0.65
N TYR A 864 3.47 -30.52 -0.34
CA TYR A 864 3.25 -31.24 0.92
C TYR A 864 3.49 -30.34 2.14
N LYS A 865 4.51 -29.48 2.09
CA LYS A 865 4.74 -28.48 3.15
C LYS A 865 3.56 -27.50 3.25
N THR A 866 3.01 -27.03 2.13
CA THR A 866 1.80 -26.18 2.12
C THR A 866 0.62 -26.90 2.78
N PHE A 867 0.35 -28.16 2.43
CA PHE A 867 -0.71 -28.96 3.05
C PHE A 867 -0.50 -29.15 4.56
N SER A 868 0.73 -29.44 4.99
CA SER A 868 1.07 -29.58 6.41
C SER A 868 0.81 -28.28 7.18
N ARG A 869 1.20 -27.12 6.63
CA ARG A 869 0.98 -25.79 7.26
C ARG A 869 -0.50 -25.47 7.48
N ILE A 870 -1.37 -25.99 6.63
CA ILE A 870 -2.82 -25.73 6.69
C ILE A 870 -3.57 -26.82 7.48
N GLY A 871 -2.81 -27.70 8.16
CA GLY A 871 -3.34 -28.72 9.06
C GLY A 871 -3.79 -30.00 8.36
N ILE A 872 -3.36 -30.25 7.12
CA ILE A 872 -3.68 -31.48 6.40
C ILE A 872 -2.55 -32.49 6.57
N LYS A 873 -2.91 -33.68 7.05
CA LYS A 873 -1.98 -34.81 7.14
C LYS A 873 -1.93 -35.52 5.79
N THR A 874 -0.77 -35.49 5.17
CA THR A 874 -0.53 -36.02 3.82
C THR A 874 0.13 -37.39 3.87
N PHE A 875 -0.37 -38.33 3.06
CA PHE A 875 0.17 -39.68 2.93
C PHE A 875 0.45 -39.98 1.46
N PRO A 876 1.70 -39.79 0.98
CA PRO A 876 2.10 -40.26 -0.35
C PRO A 876 2.10 -41.78 -0.38
N LEU A 877 1.25 -42.37 -1.21
CA LEU A 877 1.06 -43.80 -1.36
C LEU A 877 1.29 -44.20 -2.81
N HIS A 878 2.41 -44.87 -3.04
CA HIS A 878 2.75 -45.35 -4.36
C HIS A 878 2.17 -46.74 -4.68
N TYR A 879 1.86 -46.94 -5.96
CA TYR A 879 1.19 -48.13 -6.48
C TYR A 879 2.00 -49.42 -6.24
N SER A 880 3.32 -49.38 -6.39
CA SER A 880 4.15 -50.57 -6.20
C SER A 880 4.13 -51.07 -4.74
N TYR A 881 4.08 -50.17 -3.75
CA TYR A 881 3.99 -50.54 -2.34
C TYR A 881 2.61 -51.11 -2.01
N TRP A 882 1.56 -50.49 -2.52
CA TRP A 882 0.19 -50.97 -2.36
C TRP A 882 0.03 -52.41 -2.86
N THR A 883 0.48 -52.68 -4.09
CA THR A 883 0.34 -54.00 -4.73
C THR A 883 1.17 -55.08 -4.04
N LYS A 884 2.41 -54.77 -3.61
CA LYS A 884 3.29 -55.75 -2.95
C LYS A 884 2.94 -56.03 -1.48
N ASN A 885 2.39 -55.05 -0.76
CA ASN A 885 2.25 -55.10 0.70
C ASN A 885 0.85 -54.71 1.23
N LYS A 886 -0.21 -54.92 0.43
CA LYS A 886 -1.59 -54.49 0.69
C LYS A 886 -2.06 -54.58 2.16
N LEU A 887 -1.92 -55.74 2.80
CA LEU A 887 -2.31 -55.94 4.22
C LEU A 887 -1.51 -55.07 5.21
N LYS A 888 -0.20 -54.93 4.99
CA LYS A 888 0.70 -54.12 5.81
C LYS A 888 0.35 -52.64 5.66
N VAL A 889 0.15 -52.16 4.43
CA VAL A 889 -0.24 -50.78 4.13
C VAL A 889 -1.58 -50.45 4.81
N GLN A 890 -2.59 -51.31 4.65
CA GLN A 890 -3.89 -51.13 5.29
C GLN A 890 -3.76 -51.01 6.81
N ASN A 891 -3.00 -51.89 7.46
CA ASN A 891 -2.80 -51.83 8.92
C ASN A 891 -2.06 -50.56 9.36
N LYS A 892 -1.08 -50.10 8.58
CA LYS A 892 -0.33 -48.86 8.89
C LYS A 892 -1.19 -47.62 8.67
N LEU A 893 -1.95 -47.55 7.58
CA LEU A 893 -2.92 -46.48 7.30
C LEU A 893 -3.95 -46.38 8.44
N LYS A 894 -4.50 -47.53 8.88
CA LYS A 894 -5.38 -47.61 10.06
C LYS A 894 -4.74 -47.02 11.30
N ARG A 895 -3.50 -47.40 11.62
CA ARG A 895 -2.77 -46.85 12.78
C ARG A 895 -2.55 -45.35 12.66
N LEU A 896 -2.16 -44.84 11.49
CA LEU A 896 -1.90 -43.41 11.29
C LEU A 896 -3.15 -42.55 11.37
N ILE A 897 -4.31 -43.08 10.99
CA ILE A 897 -5.60 -42.38 11.08
C ILE A 897 -6.20 -42.49 12.50
N ILE A 898 -6.07 -43.64 13.16
CA ILE A 898 -6.71 -43.93 14.46
C ILE A 898 -5.85 -43.47 15.66
N ASN A 899 -4.52 -43.68 15.64
CA ASN A 899 -3.64 -43.42 16.79
C ASN A 899 -3.21 -41.96 16.93
N THR A 900 -3.66 -41.04 16.08
CA THR A 900 -3.35 -39.61 16.17
C THR A 900 -4.05 -38.85 17.31
N VAL A 901 -4.51 -39.56 18.34
CA VAL A 901 -5.16 -39.01 19.55
C VAL A 901 -4.45 -39.47 20.84
N GLN A 902 -3.13 -39.63 20.83
CA GLN A 902 -2.35 -39.69 22.08
C GLN A 902 -1.24 -38.65 22.09
#